data_AF-A0A438MS90-F1
#
_entry.id   AF-A0A438MS90-F1
#
_cell.length_a   1.000
_cell.length_b   1.000
_cell.length_c   1.000
_cell.angle_alpha   90.00
_cell.angle_beta   90.00
_cell.angle_gamma   90.00
#
_symmetry.space_group_name_H-M   'P 1'
#
loop_
_entity.id
_entity.type
_entity.pdbx_description
1 polymer ?
#
loop_
_entity_poly.entity_id
_entity_poly.type
_entity_poly.pdbx_seq_one_letter_code
_entity_poly.pdbx_strand_id
1 'polypeptide(L)'
;MKDLLTVCLVASLATTIFGQSTDNEPTQAQACAQVSSIISSSLGVQPSATAFVLPAQVVQDCRESVPIYKEDALDLIQGLQAWLQSQSTLAYLRNPPPDYLMEAVDILGGLDNIQQKLVNDEYAGELAFQLDIAALIFSARDGHFVFQPDLLSIFAFERTIGGLLSISLDGESTPEIYSYADIAASRNASLDWQPSAIVSIDGEPVLEWLDFQAQNTTGLNQDPDTNWNALFNEIANSPGAVVGAMNAFPGVSNNYTFANGTSRVFPIVGIAQQDFDGVFDGPSFYQKFCNATVKMEAAATATSSQPVRTPSPRRPESTADEALLGYPNPFITDEDGTLAGFFLDTDGFRDTAVLAVKSFEPTNDHSFIDTMKKFLEECRRRRSSHLIVDVSSNGGGNILLAVDTFKQLFPTVDPYHTFSFRATDQLEVLMNYYTSSAAELQDSGEQDFANAGGDSDYDVSPLLDAAGQGYDNFDNYWRPFEVHNDSFTPLARYNLSNVEESEIVDGLVVSGYGNNRDIAPQHFASENVTMVTDGQCASSCHTFSHLMKWQGKVKTVAFGGRPQTSGQPMQYVGGVKGSEIVYLGNLLPFVSMLYDNAPSEVVEAADKTGLKTLQELGNYTLYRSADPVSSTFASINYQNFIGQFDSSYTPLQFVYEAADCRLWYSVDMAFDITAIWQRAASEAFAIGPNSTDVFAGCLEGSTNAPSSLSGNATLFDNGNVANVTQFIPSTLNATTDNAPDDSSSTDAAAENSAHDAIRQTAYSSLRGVGLSLVEKLELVPAFVSIGFAASRAAIEWPFRPAARADTLYHHIVHALIRKSSKRLSARQLSWIEGSFQQSYEDWCKKKSLPVNIITISDKTKGFWLGDPTSPVILVFFHGGGFIFDGNQGHIQFWHSIQETLKDRGKSLAVLLIAYPLTPRAVFPSQLEEAVNAVNYVLQDLERSPSNIFLGGDSAGGNIAAAILYHAMHPHESVRRIAHMNSKNRFRGVVLISPWVNFDVSLESFNRNKGKDYLQADKEEEWSDLYVGKSQPSAYSEPGLAPPHEWKGLVADAVLVTAGTDEVLIDGISRWVNDIKAHNSNISFVNGTREPHEASIIWPMFGIRRETETGHGVQTWLYDRL
;
A
#
# COMPACT_ATOMS: atom_id res chain seq x y z
N MET A 1 -9.83 -22.86 0.43
CA MET A 1 -10.46 -24.10 -0.10
C MET A 1 -11.88 -23.89 -0.70
N LYS A 2 -12.71 -22.95 -0.20
CA LYS A 2 -13.96 -22.53 -0.87
C LYS A 2 -13.67 -21.85 -2.22
N ASP A 3 -12.62 -21.04 -2.28
CA ASP A 3 -12.11 -20.42 -3.51
C ASP A 3 -11.52 -21.45 -4.50
N LEU A 4 -11.20 -22.66 -4.02
CA LEU A 4 -10.79 -23.78 -4.86
C LEU A 4 -11.95 -24.41 -5.61
N LEU A 5 -13.10 -24.55 -4.95
CA LEU A 5 -14.34 -25.05 -5.55
C LEU A 5 -14.89 -24.04 -6.57
N THR A 6 -14.69 -22.76 -6.29
CA THR A 6 -14.93 -21.62 -7.19
C THR A 6 -14.16 -21.73 -8.49
N VAL A 7 -12.84 -21.88 -8.39
CA VAL A 7 -11.97 -22.04 -9.55
C VAL A 7 -12.26 -23.35 -10.29
N CYS A 8 -12.62 -24.43 -9.59
CA CYS A 8 -12.95 -25.72 -10.20
C CYS A 8 -14.26 -25.71 -11.01
N LEU A 9 -15.33 -25.05 -10.53
CA LEU A 9 -16.59 -24.96 -11.26
C LEU A 9 -16.47 -24.06 -12.50
N VAL A 10 -15.70 -22.97 -12.40
CA VAL A 10 -15.47 -22.03 -13.49
C VAL A 10 -14.56 -22.62 -14.58
N ALA A 11 -13.49 -23.34 -14.22
CA ALA A 11 -12.59 -23.97 -15.19
C ALA A 11 -13.22 -25.17 -15.93
N SER A 12 -14.09 -25.93 -15.25
CA SER A 12 -14.80 -27.06 -15.88
C SER A 12 -15.82 -26.61 -16.92
N LEU A 13 -16.51 -25.49 -16.67
CA LEU A 13 -17.50 -24.91 -17.59
C LEU A 13 -16.85 -24.29 -18.83
N ALA A 14 -15.65 -23.72 -18.71
CA ALA A 14 -14.92 -23.13 -19.84
C ALA A 14 -14.46 -24.16 -20.89
N THR A 15 -13.99 -25.35 -20.47
CA THR A 15 -13.51 -26.37 -21.41
C THR A 15 -14.61 -27.19 -22.10
N THR A 16 -15.85 -27.22 -21.58
CA THR A 16 -16.97 -27.91 -22.24
C THR A 16 -17.79 -27.03 -23.18
N ILE A 17 -17.55 -25.71 -23.21
CA ILE A 17 -18.30 -24.77 -24.08
C ILE A 17 -17.52 -24.39 -25.34
N PHE A 18 -16.18 -24.40 -25.33
CA PHE A 18 -15.37 -24.07 -26.53
C PHE A 18 -14.99 -25.28 -27.40
N GLY A 19 -15.88 -26.26 -27.46
CA GLY A 19 -15.73 -27.47 -28.24
C GLY A 19 -16.80 -27.67 -29.31
N GLN A 20 -17.48 -26.61 -29.79
CA GLN A 20 -18.25 -26.61 -31.05
C GLN A 20 -18.98 -25.27 -31.24
N SER A 21 -18.42 -24.39 -32.08
CA SER A 21 -19.12 -23.68 -33.18
C SER A 21 -18.24 -22.54 -33.67
N THR A 22 -17.62 -22.74 -34.83
CA THR A 22 -17.44 -21.64 -35.77
C THR A 22 -18.84 -21.14 -36.15
N ASP A 23 -19.10 -19.84 -35.95
CA ASP A 23 -20.23 -19.03 -36.44
C ASP A 23 -20.96 -18.28 -35.30
N ASN A 24 -20.38 -17.14 -34.89
CA ASN A 24 -21.02 -15.86 -34.53
C ASN A 24 -20.12 -15.07 -33.57
N GLU A 25 -19.50 -13.98 -34.04
CA GLU A 25 -19.03 -12.92 -33.15
C GLU A 25 -20.23 -12.32 -32.39
N PRO A 26 -20.18 -12.19 -31.05
CA PRO A 26 -21.25 -11.53 -30.31
C PRO A 26 -21.32 -10.05 -30.67
N THR A 27 -22.53 -9.50 -30.83
CA THR A 27 -22.75 -8.08 -31.12
C THR A 27 -22.38 -7.21 -29.91
N GLN A 28 -21.78 -6.03 -30.13
CA GLN A 28 -21.41 -5.00 -29.13
C GLN A 28 -22.52 -4.73 -28.08
N ALA A 29 -23.78 -4.87 -28.48
CA ALA A 29 -24.98 -4.72 -27.62
C ALA A 29 -25.08 -5.72 -26.44
N GLN A 30 -24.25 -6.77 -26.37
CA GLN A 30 -24.30 -7.79 -25.31
C GLN A 30 -23.06 -7.77 -24.38
N ALA A 31 -22.07 -6.92 -24.64
CA ALA A 31 -20.80 -6.95 -23.91
C ALA A 31 -20.97 -6.61 -22.42
N CYS A 32 -21.78 -5.62 -22.07
CA CYS A 32 -22.03 -5.29 -20.66
C CYS A 32 -22.79 -6.39 -19.90
N ALA A 33 -23.70 -7.11 -20.56
CA ALA A 33 -24.32 -8.31 -19.98
C ALA A 33 -23.30 -9.43 -19.74
N GLN A 34 -22.29 -9.58 -20.59
CA GLN A 34 -21.20 -10.54 -20.36
C GLN A 34 -20.36 -10.14 -19.15
N VAL A 35 -20.00 -8.86 -19.01
CA VAL A 35 -19.32 -8.36 -17.81
C VAL A 35 -20.14 -8.67 -16.56
N SER A 36 -21.42 -8.29 -16.54
CA SER A 36 -22.32 -8.56 -15.41
C SER A 36 -22.44 -10.05 -15.11
N SER A 37 -22.48 -10.91 -16.14
CA SER A 37 -22.52 -12.36 -15.98
C SER A 37 -21.24 -12.93 -15.39
N ILE A 38 -20.06 -12.45 -15.81
CA ILE A 38 -18.76 -12.89 -15.26
C ILE A 38 -18.63 -12.46 -13.80
N ILE A 39 -19.00 -11.23 -13.47
CA ILE A 39 -18.99 -10.71 -12.10
C ILE A 39 -19.98 -11.49 -11.23
N SER A 40 -21.23 -11.65 -11.67
CA SER A 40 -22.25 -12.40 -10.95
C SER A 40 -21.85 -13.87 -10.75
N SER A 41 -21.20 -14.48 -11.74
CA SER A 41 -20.66 -15.83 -11.61
C SER A 41 -19.56 -15.87 -10.57
N SER A 42 -18.62 -14.91 -10.61
CA SER A 42 -17.53 -14.79 -9.64
C SER A 42 -18.06 -14.58 -8.21
N LEU A 43 -19.05 -13.70 -8.02
CA LEU A 43 -19.74 -13.49 -6.75
C LEU A 43 -20.53 -14.72 -6.31
N GLY A 44 -21.13 -15.45 -7.25
CA GLY A 44 -21.84 -16.70 -6.98
C GLY A 44 -20.95 -17.78 -6.38
N VAL A 45 -19.63 -17.69 -6.59
CA VAL A 45 -18.67 -18.64 -6.04
C VAL A 45 -17.75 -18.07 -4.95
N GLN A 46 -17.36 -16.80 -5.02
CA GLN A 46 -16.69 -16.05 -3.97
C GLN A 46 -17.49 -14.77 -3.65
N PRO A 47 -18.51 -14.84 -2.78
CA PRO A 47 -19.38 -13.70 -2.48
C PRO A 47 -18.69 -12.50 -1.82
N SER A 48 -17.43 -12.65 -1.39
CA SER A 48 -16.62 -11.59 -0.81
C SER A 48 -15.58 -11.02 -1.77
N ALA A 49 -15.59 -11.42 -3.05
CA ALA A 49 -14.68 -10.86 -4.05
C ALA A 49 -14.98 -9.36 -4.26
N THR A 50 -13.95 -8.54 -4.23
CA THR A 50 -14.02 -7.08 -4.42
C THR A 50 -13.34 -6.60 -5.71
N ALA A 51 -12.74 -7.52 -6.46
CA ALA A 51 -12.13 -7.26 -7.76
C ALA A 51 -12.37 -8.46 -8.69
N PHE A 52 -12.68 -8.18 -9.95
CA PHE A 52 -13.11 -9.17 -10.94
C PHE A 52 -12.27 -9.05 -12.20
N VAL A 53 -11.59 -10.15 -12.56
CA VAL A 53 -10.76 -10.23 -13.76
C VAL A 53 -11.64 -10.57 -14.97
N LEU A 54 -11.55 -9.74 -16.00
CA LEU A 54 -12.38 -9.75 -17.20
C LEU A 54 -11.48 -9.80 -18.46
N PRO A 55 -11.95 -10.41 -19.56
CA PRO A 55 -11.27 -10.26 -20.85
C PRO A 55 -11.24 -8.79 -21.28
N ALA A 56 -10.06 -8.26 -21.63
CA ALA A 56 -9.90 -6.84 -21.93
C ALA A 56 -10.78 -6.37 -23.10
N GLN A 57 -10.96 -7.20 -24.14
CA GLN A 57 -11.84 -6.86 -25.27
C GLN A 57 -13.31 -6.72 -24.85
N VAL A 58 -13.83 -7.61 -24.00
CA VAL A 58 -15.22 -7.55 -23.53
C VAL A 58 -15.47 -6.29 -22.71
N VAL A 59 -14.48 -5.87 -21.92
CA VAL A 59 -14.52 -4.60 -21.18
C VAL A 59 -14.58 -3.43 -22.16
N GLN A 60 -13.71 -3.41 -23.17
CA GLN A 60 -13.69 -2.34 -24.16
C GLN A 60 -15.01 -2.26 -24.94
N ASP A 61 -15.52 -3.40 -25.41
CA ASP A 61 -16.79 -3.46 -26.15
C ASP A 61 -17.97 -2.96 -25.28
N CYS A 62 -17.97 -3.26 -23.97
CA CYS A 62 -18.97 -2.73 -23.04
C CYS A 62 -18.89 -1.21 -22.93
N ARG A 63 -17.68 -0.65 -22.72
CA ARG A 63 -17.46 0.80 -22.62
C ARG A 63 -17.87 1.54 -23.90
N GLU A 64 -17.55 0.99 -25.07
CA GLU A 64 -17.93 1.56 -26.36
C GLU A 64 -19.45 1.50 -26.63
N SER A 65 -20.16 0.56 -25.99
CA SER A 65 -21.61 0.45 -26.13
C SER A 65 -22.40 1.53 -25.37
N VAL A 66 -21.74 2.29 -24.48
CA VAL A 66 -22.39 3.30 -23.63
C VAL A 66 -22.78 4.53 -24.46
N PRO A 67 -24.08 4.87 -24.56
CA PRO A 67 -24.52 6.00 -25.34
C PRO A 67 -24.13 7.32 -24.67
N ILE A 68 -23.88 8.33 -25.48
CA ILE A 68 -23.72 9.71 -25.02
C ILE A 68 -25.08 10.40 -24.94
N TYR A 69 -25.32 11.10 -23.84
CA TYR A 69 -26.49 11.97 -23.67
C TYR A 69 -26.03 13.42 -23.78
N LYS A 70 -26.48 14.10 -24.85
CA LYS A 70 -25.91 15.39 -25.26
C LYS A 70 -26.07 16.50 -24.21
N GLU A 71 -27.27 16.65 -23.63
CA GLU A 71 -27.53 17.68 -22.62
C GLU A 71 -26.68 17.45 -21.36
N ASP A 72 -26.68 16.22 -20.85
CA ASP A 72 -25.81 15.78 -19.75
C ASP A 72 -24.32 16.06 -20.01
N ALA A 73 -23.84 15.81 -21.22
CA ALA A 73 -22.47 16.10 -21.61
C ALA A 73 -22.17 17.61 -21.70
N LEU A 74 -23.13 18.42 -22.15
CA LEU A 74 -23.03 19.87 -22.18
C LEU A 74 -23.04 20.48 -20.77
N ASP A 75 -23.84 19.94 -19.86
CA ASP A 75 -23.85 20.36 -18.45
C ASP A 75 -22.50 20.08 -17.78
N LEU A 76 -21.91 18.91 -18.05
CA LEU A 76 -20.57 18.58 -17.58
C LEU A 76 -19.52 19.58 -18.10
N ILE A 77 -19.52 19.89 -19.39
CA ILE A 77 -18.53 20.83 -19.96
C ILE A 77 -18.69 22.23 -19.39
N GLN A 78 -19.92 22.72 -19.24
CA GLN A 78 -20.17 24.03 -18.64
C GLN A 78 -19.68 24.11 -17.20
N GLY A 79 -19.94 23.07 -16.40
CA GLY A 79 -19.46 23.01 -15.03
C GLY A 79 -17.94 22.91 -14.94
N LEU A 80 -17.28 22.13 -15.83
CA LEU A 80 -15.82 22.09 -15.95
C LEU A 80 -15.24 23.46 -16.35
N GLN A 81 -15.81 24.14 -17.34
CA GLN A 81 -15.37 25.47 -17.77
C GLN A 81 -15.44 26.50 -16.62
N ALA A 82 -16.48 26.44 -15.79
CA ALA A 82 -16.64 27.33 -14.63
C ALA A 82 -15.66 26.98 -13.50
N TRP A 83 -15.53 25.70 -13.16
CA TRP A 83 -14.66 25.25 -12.06
C TRP A 83 -13.18 25.50 -12.38
N LEU A 84 -12.75 25.13 -13.59
CA LEU A 84 -11.34 25.16 -13.96
C LEU A 84 -10.78 26.57 -14.14
N GLN A 85 -11.60 27.63 -14.11
CA GLN A 85 -11.10 29.00 -13.97
C GLN A 85 -10.25 29.20 -12.71
N SER A 86 -10.46 28.37 -11.67
CA SER A 86 -9.69 28.39 -10.43
C SER A 86 -8.33 27.68 -10.53
N GLN A 87 -8.01 27.00 -11.65
CA GLN A 87 -6.69 26.41 -11.87
C GLN A 87 -5.65 27.52 -12.07
N SER A 88 -4.69 27.64 -11.15
CA SER A 88 -3.78 28.79 -11.12
C SER A 88 -2.70 28.77 -12.22
N THR A 89 -2.50 27.63 -12.89
CA THR A 89 -1.43 27.45 -13.89
C THR A 89 -1.87 27.65 -15.33
N LEU A 90 -3.15 27.97 -15.60
CA LEU A 90 -3.71 28.02 -16.97
C LEU A 90 -2.92 28.86 -17.98
N ALA A 91 -2.50 30.07 -17.59
CA ALA A 91 -1.74 30.97 -18.47
C ALA A 91 -0.40 30.37 -18.89
N TYR A 92 0.30 29.78 -17.92
CA TYR A 92 1.61 29.16 -18.11
C TYR A 92 1.53 27.81 -18.83
N LEU A 93 0.47 27.04 -18.63
CA LEU A 93 0.20 25.85 -19.44
C LEU A 93 0.02 26.22 -20.91
N ARG A 94 -0.69 27.32 -21.19
CA ARG A 94 -0.95 27.78 -22.54
C ARG A 94 0.30 28.29 -23.25
N ASN A 95 1.19 28.96 -22.53
CA ASN A 95 2.40 29.58 -23.10
C ASN A 95 3.62 29.37 -22.20
N PRO A 96 4.09 28.13 -21.98
CA PRO A 96 5.13 27.85 -20.99
C PRO A 96 6.46 28.50 -21.37
N PRO A 97 7.37 28.71 -20.38
CA PRO A 97 8.74 29.12 -20.63
C PRO A 97 9.44 28.19 -21.65
N PRO A 98 10.39 28.70 -22.46
CA PRO A 98 11.04 27.90 -23.51
C PRO A 98 11.81 26.67 -23.01
N ASP A 99 12.22 26.67 -21.75
CA ASP A 99 12.95 25.61 -21.06
C ASP A 99 12.03 24.61 -20.33
N TYR A 100 10.72 24.83 -20.35
CA TYR A 100 9.74 23.85 -19.86
C TYR A 100 9.78 22.58 -20.72
N LEU A 101 9.81 21.42 -20.07
CA LEU A 101 10.07 20.14 -20.74
C LEU A 101 8.85 19.54 -21.44
N MET A 102 7.66 20.10 -21.22
CA MET A 102 6.40 19.58 -21.72
C MET A 102 5.76 20.51 -22.75
N GLU A 103 4.87 19.95 -23.57
CA GLU A 103 4.17 20.73 -24.59
C GLU A 103 3.19 21.72 -23.96
N ALA A 104 3.00 22.85 -24.64
CA ALA A 104 1.99 23.83 -24.27
C ALA A 104 0.57 23.26 -24.48
N VAL A 105 -0.35 23.56 -23.56
CA VAL A 105 -1.76 23.17 -23.64
C VAL A 105 -2.69 24.32 -23.28
N ASP A 106 -3.68 24.55 -24.15
CA ASP A 106 -4.80 25.47 -23.89
C ASP A 106 -6.00 24.67 -23.33
N ILE A 107 -6.10 24.58 -22.01
CA ILE A 107 -7.14 23.77 -21.34
C ILE A 107 -8.54 24.31 -21.63
N LEU A 108 -8.76 25.62 -21.49
CA LEU A 108 -10.07 26.22 -21.72
C LEU A 108 -10.44 26.17 -23.20
N GLY A 109 -9.51 26.47 -24.11
CA GLY A 109 -9.73 26.32 -25.55
C GLY A 109 -9.96 24.86 -25.98
N GLY A 110 -9.33 23.90 -25.29
CA GLY A 110 -9.59 22.48 -25.47
C GLY A 110 -11.01 22.08 -25.08
N LEU A 111 -11.53 22.59 -23.96
CA LEU A 111 -12.93 22.37 -23.55
C LEU A 111 -13.91 23.00 -24.54
N ASP A 112 -13.61 24.18 -25.07
CA ASP A 112 -14.42 24.80 -26.13
C ASP A 112 -14.48 23.93 -27.39
N ASN A 113 -13.35 23.32 -27.78
CA ASN A 113 -13.29 22.39 -28.91
C ASN A 113 -14.11 21.12 -28.63
N ILE A 114 -14.03 20.56 -27.42
CA ILE A 114 -14.83 19.41 -27.00
C ILE A 114 -16.33 19.76 -27.03
N GLN A 115 -16.71 20.95 -26.57
CA GLN A 115 -18.07 21.46 -26.63
C GLN A 115 -18.56 21.57 -28.08
N GLN A 116 -17.74 22.10 -28.99
CA GLN A 116 -18.09 22.20 -30.40
C GLN A 116 -18.31 20.83 -31.04
N LYS A 117 -17.45 19.84 -30.74
CA LYS A 117 -17.61 18.46 -31.19
C LYS A 117 -18.92 17.84 -30.67
N LEU A 118 -19.29 18.10 -29.41
CA LEU A 118 -20.59 17.69 -28.85
C LEU A 118 -21.75 18.31 -29.62
N VAL A 119 -21.71 19.63 -29.84
CA VAL A 119 -22.77 20.36 -30.57
C VAL A 119 -22.94 19.84 -31.99
N ASN A 120 -21.83 19.45 -32.64
CA ASN A 120 -21.80 18.90 -34.00
C ASN A 120 -22.11 17.40 -34.10
N ASP A 121 -22.39 16.72 -32.98
CA ASP A 121 -22.65 15.27 -32.91
C ASP A 121 -21.48 14.41 -33.44
N GLU A 122 -20.24 14.82 -33.14
CA GLU A 122 -19.02 14.15 -33.64
C GLU A 122 -18.53 12.99 -32.76
N TYR A 123 -19.12 12.78 -31.59
CA TYR A 123 -18.76 11.67 -30.69
C TYR A 123 -19.58 10.41 -30.98
N ALA A 124 -18.89 9.28 -31.12
CA ALA A 124 -19.53 7.98 -31.32
C ALA A 124 -20.30 7.47 -30.09
N GLY A 125 -19.93 7.92 -28.89
CA GLY A 125 -20.51 7.49 -27.61
C GLY A 125 -19.80 8.11 -26.42
N GLU A 126 -20.21 7.72 -25.21
CA GLU A 126 -19.74 8.34 -23.96
C GLU A 126 -18.23 8.15 -23.74
N LEU A 127 -17.70 6.98 -24.10
CA LEU A 127 -16.28 6.67 -23.96
C LEU A 127 -15.39 7.66 -24.73
N ALA A 128 -15.73 7.95 -25.99
CA ALA A 128 -14.92 8.83 -26.84
C ALA A 128 -14.93 10.28 -26.29
N PHE A 129 -16.06 10.73 -25.76
CA PHE A 129 -16.19 12.04 -25.14
C PHE A 129 -15.36 12.16 -23.86
N GLN A 130 -15.48 11.17 -22.96
CA GLN A 130 -14.73 11.20 -21.70
C GLN A 130 -13.22 11.01 -21.91
N LEU A 131 -12.79 10.22 -22.90
CA LEU A 131 -11.38 10.10 -23.26
C LEU A 131 -10.80 11.44 -23.76
N ASP A 132 -11.56 12.25 -24.48
CA ASP A 132 -11.10 13.56 -24.94
C ASP A 132 -10.94 14.56 -23.78
N ILE A 133 -11.89 14.59 -22.82
CA ILE A 133 -11.74 15.37 -21.59
C ILE A 133 -10.49 14.91 -20.84
N ALA A 134 -10.38 13.61 -20.64
CA ALA A 134 -9.30 12.99 -19.90
C ALA A 134 -7.93 13.35 -20.54
N ALA A 135 -7.78 13.15 -21.84
CA ALA A 135 -6.55 13.47 -22.58
C ALA A 135 -6.19 14.96 -22.48
N LEU A 136 -7.17 15.86 -22.56
CA LEU A 136 -6.95 17.30 -22.42
C LEU A 136 -6.40 17.65 -21.03
N ILE A 137 -7.03 17.18 -19.96
CA ILE A 137 -6.60 17.47 -18.59
C ILE A 137 -5.21 16.87 -18.33
N PHE A 138 -4.98 15.62 -18.75
CA PHE A 138 -3.71 14.93 -18.55
C PHE A 138 -2.54 15.56 -19.32
N SER A 139 -2.82 16.24 -20.43
CA SER A 139 -1.79 16.97 -21.17
C SER A 139 -1.20 18.17 -20.40
N ALA A 140 -1.84 18.59 -19.29
CA ALA A 140 -1.30 19.60 -18.38
C ALA A 140 -0.06 19.13 -17.60
N ARG A 141 0.15 17.81 -17.46
CA ARG A 141 1.28 17.22 -16.71
C ARG A 141 1.35 17.67 -15.24
N ASP A 142 0.18 17.76 -14.63
CA ASP A 142 0.00 18.33 -13.30
C ASP A 142 -0.85 17.37 -12.44
N GLY A 143 -0.19 16.63 -11.55
CA GLY A 143 -0.84 15.75 -10.58
C GLY A 143 -1.70 16.43 -9.51
N HIS A 144 -1.69 17.76 -9.36
CA HIS A 144 -2.71 18.47 -8.58
C HIS A 144 -3.97 18.74 -9.42
N PHE A 145 -3.83 18.79 -10.74
CA PHE A 145 -4.92 19.05 -11.66
C PHE A 145 -5.47 17.77 -12.27
N VAL A 146 -6.50 17.23 -11.62
CA VAL A 146 -7.09 15.95 -11.97
C VAL A 146 -8.59 16.07 -12.15
N PHE A 147 -9.09 15.58 -13.27
CA PHE A 147 -10.48 15.21 -13.43
C PHE A 147 -10.53 13.83 -14.06
N GLN A 148 -10.80 12.78 -13.26
CA GLN A 148 -11.01 11.43 -13.79
C GLN A 148 -12.51 11.22 -14.04
N PRO A 149 -12.94 11.08 -15.31
CA PRO A 149 -14.34 10.86 -15.62
C PRO A 149 -14.87 9.51 -15.11
N ASP A 150 -16.15 9.47 -14.74
CA ASP A 150 -16.81 8.32 -14.14
C ASP A 150 -16.68 7.00 -14.94
N LEU A 151 -16.92 7.00 -16.25
CA LEU A 151 -16.88 5.80 -17.09
C LEU A 151 -15.48 5.19 -17.12
N LEU A 152 -14.45 6.03 -17.17
CA LEU A 152 -13.06 5.58 -17.21
C LEU A 152 -12.61 4.96 -15.87
N SER A 153 -13.33 5.21 -14.77
CA SER A 153 -12.99 4.67 -13.45
C SER A 153 -13.55 3.27 -13.18
N ILE A 154 -14.53 2.81 -13.97
CA ILE A 154 -15.26 1.57 -13.69
C ILE A 154 -14.39 0.33 -13.93
N PHE A 155 -13.45 0.43 -14.87
CA PHE A 155 -12.52 -0.63 -15.22
C PHE A 155 -11.08 -0.12 -15.19
N ALA A 156 -10.16 -0.96 -14.72
CA ALA A 156 -8.72 -0.80 -14.93
C ALA A 156 -8.21 -1.84 -15.94
N PHE A 157 -7.05 -1.58 -16.55
CA PHE A 157 -6.36 -2.56 -17.40
C PHE A 157 -5.00 -2.90 -16.82
N GLU A 158 -4.70 -4.19 -16.70
CA GLU A 158 -3.44 -4.67 -16.15
C GLU A 158 -2.69 -5.56 -17.16
N ARG A 159 -1.38 -5.28 -17.31
CA ARG A 159 -0.46 -6.11 -18.09
C ARG A 159 0.09 -7.25 -17.23
N THR A 160 0.00 -8.48 -17.71
CA THR A 160 0.33 -9.68 -16.89
C THR A 160 1.82 -10.05 -16.84
N ILE A 161 2.73 -9.22 -17.37
CA ILE A 161 4.18 -9.47 -17.37
C ILE A 161 4.82 -9.39 -15.96
N GLY A 162 4.16 -8.74 -14.99
CA GLY A 162 4.60 -8.72 -13.60
C GLY A 162 5.73 -7.74 -13.28
N GLY A 163 5.84 -6.64 -14.05
CA GLY A 163 6.78 -5.55 -13.82
C GLY A 163 8.03 -5.58 -14.69
N LEU A 164 8.59 -4.39 -14.94
CA LEU A 164 9.83 -4.17 -15.68
C LEU A 164 10.86 -3.48 -14.79
N LEU A 165 12.13 -3.60 -15.16
CA LEU A 165 13.27 -2.92 -14.54
C LEU A 165 14.09 -2.21 -15.63
N SER A 166 14.51 -0.98 -15.36
CA SER A 166 15.51 -0.24 -16.14
C SER A 166 16.79 -0.20 -15.32
N ILE A 167 17.69 -1.17 -15.54
CA ILE A 167 18.88 -1.35 -14.69
C ILE A 167 20.15 -1.51 -15.51
N SER A 168 21.23 -1.02 -14.92
CA SER A 168 22.59 -1.22 -15.38
C SER A 168 23.19 -2.41 -14.64
N LEU A 169 23.64 -3.44 -15.36
CA LEU A 169 24.21 -4.65 -14.73
C LEU A 169 25.57 -4.39 -14.06
N ASP A 170 26.33 -3.42 -14.56
CA ASP A 170 27.61 -2.98 -14.00
C ASP A 170 27.50 -1.68 -13.16
N GLY A 171 26.34 -1.02 -13.18
CA GLY A 171 26.08 0.22 -12.44
C GLY A 171 26.66 1.47 -13.10
N GLU A 172 27.21 1.36 -14.32
CA GLU A 172 27.83 2.45 -15.09
C GLU A 172 27.26 2.55 -16.51
N SER A 173 27.10 1.43 -17.19
CA SER A 173 26.55 1.36 -18.54
C SER A 173 25.10 1.84 -18.61
N THR A 174 24.70 2.35 -19.78
CA THR A 174 23.31 2.71 -20.06
C THR A 174 22.38 1.54 -19.71
N PRO A 175 21.32 1.77 -18.92
CA PRO A 175 20.48 0.68 -18.44
C PRO A 175 19.72 0.02 -19.59
N GLU A 176 19.61 -1.30 -19.49
CA GLU A 176 18.75 -2.11 -20.36
C GLU A 176 17.46 -2.49 -19.63
N ILE A 177 16.47 -2.91 -20.41
CA ILE A 177 15.15 -3.26 -19.88
C ILE A 177 15.09 -4.75 -19.62
N TYR A 178 14.74 -5.13 -18.38
CA TYR A 178 14.58 -6.52 -17.97
C TYR A 178 13.22 -6.77 -17.36
N SER A 179 12.75 -8.02 -17.43
CA SER A 179 11.62 -8.46 -16.61
C SER A 179 12.03 -8.50 -15.14
N TYR A 180 11.22 -7.91 -14.27
CA TYR A 180 11.44 -7.97 -12.82
C TYR A 180 11.57 -9.43 -12.34
N ALA A 181 10.70 -10.31 -12.83
CA ALA A 181 10.69 -11.72 -12.46
C ALA A 181 11.97 -12.47 -12.86
N ASP A 182 12.55 -12.17 -14.02
CA ASP A 182 13.78 -12.80 -14.49
C ASP A 182 14.98 -12.35 -13.66
N ILE A 183 15.09 -11.05 -13.36
CA ILE A 183 16.15 -10.53 -12.48
C ILE A 183 15.99 -11.09 -11.07
N ALA A 184 14.78 -11.05 -10.49
CA ALA A 184 14.50 -11.61 -9.17
C ALA A 184 14.82 -13.11 -9.07
N ALA A 185 14.56 -13.89 -10.13
CA ALA A 185 14.92 -15.30 -10.21
C ALA A 185 16.44 -15.50 -10.27
N SER A 186 17.16 -14.67 -11.05
CA SER A 186 18.62 -14.76 -11.21
C SER A 186 19.39 -14.50 -9.91
N ARG A 187 18.83 -13.71 -8.99
CA ARG A 187 19.41 -13.45 -7.67
C ARG A 187 19.25 -14.62 -6.70
N ASN A 188 18.23 -15.46 -6.89
CA ASN A 188 17.82 -16.48 -5.92
C ASN A 188 18.16 -17.93 -6.34
N ALA A 189 18.66 -18.15 -7.54
CA ALA A 189 18.95 -19.49 -8.07
C ALA A 189 20.23 -19.53 -8.91
N SER A 190 20.94 -20.66 -8.86
CA SER A 190 21.94 -21.00 -9.88
C SER A 190 21.21 -21.42 -11.16
N LEU A 191 20.77 -20.44 -11.93
CA LEU A 191 20.12 -20.65 -13.21
C LEU A 191 21.15 -21.15 -14.24
N ASP A 192 20.72 -22.07 -15.10
CA ASP A 192 21.47 -22.52 -16.29
C ASP A 192 21.33 -21.54 -17.48
N TRP A 193 20.67 -20.40 -17.26
CA TRP A 193 20.47 -19.31 -18.21
C TRP A 193 20.69 -17.95 -17.52
N GLN A 194 20.96 -16.92 -18.31
CA GLN A 194 21.12 -15.53 -17.85
C GLN A 194 19.90 -14.70 -18.29
N PRO A 195 19.40 -13.77 -17.45
CA PRO A 195 18.39 -12.80 -17.86
C PRO A 195 18.77 -12.14 -19.18
N SER A 196 17.81 -12.12 -20.11
CA SER A 196 17.99 -11.46 -21.40
C SER A 196 17.24 -10.14 -21.37
N ALA A 197 17.87 -9.07 -21.85
CA ALA A 197 17.20 -7.80 -22.04
C ALA A 197 16.03 -7.95 -23.01
N ILE A 198 14.97 -7.19 -22.78
CA ILE A 198 13.85 -6.99 -23.72
C ILE A 198 14.33 -5.96 -24.75
N VAL A 199 14.21 -6.28 -26.04
CA VAL A 199 14.67 -5.41 -27.13
C VAL A 199 13.53 -4.79 -27.92
N SER A 200 12.35 -5.40 -27.92
CA SER A 200 11.16 -4.83 -28.56
C SER A 200 9.86 -5.32 -27.92
N ILE A 201 8.83 -4.47 -27.93
CA ILE A 201 7.47 -4.78 -27.49
C ILE A 201 6.55 -4.51 -28.69
N ASP A 202 5.73 -5.50 -29.06
CA ASP A 202 4.84 -5.46 -30.23
C ASP A 202 5.53 -5.14 -31.57
N GLY A 203 6.84 -5.42 -31.65
CA GLY A 203 7.68 -5.16 -32.82
C GLY A 203 8.31 -3.77 -32.84
N GLU A 204 8.00 -2.91 -31.87
CA GLU A 204 8.62 -1.58 -31.70
C GLU A 204 9.83 -1.66 -30.75
N PRO A 205 10.92 -0.91 -30.99
CA PRO A 205 12.07 -0.86 -30.09
C PRO A 205 11.66 -0.54 -28.65
N VAL A 206 12.18 -1.29 -27.68
CA VAL A 206 11.70 -1.23 -26.29
C VAL A 206 11.78 0.17 -25.69
N LEU A 207 12.83 0.94 -26.03
CA LEU A 207 13.04 2.28 -25.47
C LEU A 207 12.06 3.30 -26.05
N GLU A 208 11.75 3.21 -27.35
CA GLU A 208 10.75 4.07 -28.00
C GLU A 208 9.34 3.74 -27.47
N TRP A 209 9.03 2.44 -27.33
CA TRP A 209 7.76 2.00 -26.78
C TRP A 209 7.57 2.47 -25.34
N LEU A 210 8.58 2.32 -24.49
CA LEU A 210 8.53 2.74 -23.10
C LEU A 210 8.52 4.26 -22.94
N ASP A 211 9.26 5.01 -23.75
CA ASP A 211 9.20 6.48 -23.69
C ASP A 211 7.80 6.97 -24.09
N PHE A 212 7.20 6.37 -25.12
CA PHE A 212 5.80 6.64 -25.45
C PHE A 212 4.86 6.28 -24.30
N GLN A 213 5.05 5.14 -23.63
CA GLN A 213 4.24 4.81 -22.45
C GLN A 213 4.48 5.80 -21.29
N ALA A 214 5.72 6.15 -20.98
CA ALA A 214 6.05 7.10 -19.91
C ALA A 214 5.34 8.43 -20.19
N GLN A 215 5.56 9.00 -21.38
CA GLN A 215 4.97 10.28 -21.72
C GLN A 215 3.45 10.19 -21.91
N ASN A 216 2.82 9.03 -22.12
CA ASN A 216 1.36 9.00 -22.31
C ASN A 216 0.58 8.34 -21.19
N THR A 217 1.24 7.67 -20.23
CA THR A 217 0.56 6.87 -19.19
C THR A 217 0.85 7.27 -17.75
N THR A 218 1.96 7.97 -17.47
CA THR A 218 2.34 8.36 -16.10
C THR A 218 2.12 9.84 -15.79
N GLY A 219 1.56 10.61 -16.74
CA GLY A 219 1.43 12.07 -16.88
C GLY A 219 0.83 12.92 -15.75
N LEU A 220 1.10 12.57 -14.51
CA LEU A 220 0.99 13.41 -13.33
C LEU A 220 2.30 14.16 -13.04
N ASN A 221 3.40 13.81 -13.73
CA ASN A 221 4.72 14.44 -13.58
C ASN A 221 5.05 15.33 -14.78
N GLN A 222 5.82 16.37 -14.50
CA GLN A 222 6.24 17.42 -15.44
C GLN A 222 7.69 17.28 -15.91
N ASP A 223 8.33 16.17 -15.58
CA ASP A 223 9.67 15.81 -16.05
C ASP A 223 9.62 14.46 -16.81
N PRO A 224 10.15 14.38 -18.03
CA PRO A 224 10.13 13.14 -18.81
C PRO A 224 10.96 12.00 -18.20
N ASP A 225 12.00 12.30 -17.42
CA ASP A 225 12.84 11.30 -16.74
C ASP A 225 12.14 10.75 -15.49
N THR A 226 11.40 11.58 -14.75
CA THR A 226 10.48 11.14 -13.70
C THR A 226 9.35 10.27 -14.27
N ASN A 227 8.76 10.65 -15.40
CA ASN A 227 7.76 9.83 -16.09
C ASN A 227 8.33 8.46 -16.50
N TRP A 228 9.60 8.42 -16.89
CA TRP A 228 10.29 7.16 -17.17
C TRP A 228 10.44 6.30 -15.92
N ASN A 229 10.93 6.85 -14.81
CA ASN A 229 11.06 6.12 -13.54
C ASN A 229 9.72 5.55 -13.05
N ALA A 230 8.64 6.30 -13.21
CA ALA A 230 7.29 5.88 -12.82
C ALA A 230 6.78 4.61 -13.53
N LEU A 231 7.43 4.14 -14.61
CA LEU A 231 7.08 2.88 -15.28
C LEU A 231 7.64 1.63 -14.59
N PHE A 232 8.67 1.76 -13.75
CA PHE A 232 9.47 0.64 -13.28
C PHE A 232 9.19 0.30 -11.82
N ASN A 233 9.52 -0.94 -11.46
CA ASN A 233 9.47 -1.40 -10.08
C ASN A 233 10.64 -0.82 -9.28
N GLU A 234 10.33 -0.01 -8.26
CA GLU A 234 11.29 0.57 -7.31
C GLU A 234 10.94 0.13 -5.89
N ILE A 235 11.88 0.21 -4.94
CA ILE A 235 11.64 -0.14 -3.53
C ILE A 235 10.88 0.97 -2.80
N ALA A 236 11.16 2.22 -3.18
CA ALA A 236 10.52 3.39 -2.61
C ALA A 236 9.03 3.48 -2.96
N ASN A 237 8.58 2.73 -3.97
CA ASN A 237 7.19 2.60 -4.34
C ASN A 237 6.82 1.10 -4.32
N SER A 238 5.55 0.73 -4.47
CA SER A 238 5.19 -0.64 -4.83
C SER A 238 4.61 -0.63 -6.24
N PRO A 239 5.41 -0.82 -7.29
CA PRO A 239 4.87 -0.72 -8.64
C PRO A 239 4.31 -2.07 -9.07
N GLY A 240 3.05 -2.01 -9.48
CA GLY A 240 2.22 -3.18 -9.71
C GLY A 240 1.13 -2.89 -10.73
N ALA A 241 1.49 -2.25 -11.84
CA ALA A 241 0.93 -2.42 -13.17
C ALA A 241 1.33 -1.21 -14.00
N VAL A 242 1.84 -1.42 -15.21
CA VAL A 242 1.68 -0.41 -16.25
C VAL A 242 0.18 -0.40 -16.57
N VAL A 243 -0.61 0.24 -15.72
CA VAL A 243 -2.00 0.60 -15.99
C VAL A 243 -1.92 1.65 -17.10
N GLY A 244 -2.65 1.45 -18.19
CA GLY A 244 -2.73 2.50 -19.21
C GLY A 244 -3.23 3.80 -18.58
N ALA A 245 -2.70 4.94 -19.02
CA ALA A 245 -3.21 6.26 -18.62
C ALA A 245 -4.73 6.24 -18.59
N MET A 246 -5.33 6.72 -17.51
CA MET A 246 -6.78 7.00 -17.48
C MET A 246 -7.64 5.75 -17.79
N ASN A 247 -7.09 4.55 -17.55
CA ASN A 247 -7.68 3.28 -17.95
C ASN A 247 -8.08 3.25 -19.44
N ALA A 248 -7.29 3.89 -20.29
CA ALA A 248 -7.39 3.74 -21.74
C ALA A 248 -7.09 2.29 -22.13
N PHE A 249 -7.78 1.78 -23.15
CA PHE A 249 -7.64 0.40 -23.58
C PHE A 249 -6.28 0.19 -24.26
N PRO A 250 -5.36 -0.61 -23.68
CA PRO A 250 -4.01 -0.77 -24.20
C PRO A 250 -3.90 -1.96 -25.17
N GLY A 251 -5.03 -2.52 -25.62
CA GLY A 251 -5.12 -3.75 -26.39
C GLY A 251 -5.39 -4.99 -25.53
N VAL A 252 -5.26 -6.18 -26.13
CA VAL A 252 -5.59 -7.47 -25.49
C VAL A 252 -4.36 -8.27 -25.04
N SER A 253 -3.17 -7.90 -25.53
CA SER A 253 -1.91 -8.57 -25.20
C SER A 253 -0.73 -7.74 -25.70
N ASN A 254 0.45 -7.91 -25.10
CA ASN A 254 1.71 -7.41 -25.65
C ASN A 254 2.69 -8.58 -25.93
N ASN A 255 3.43 -8.50 -27.03
CA ASN A 255 4.46 -9.46 -27.42
C ASN A 255 5.86 -8.90 -27.14
N TYR A 256 6.57 -9.52 -26.20
CA TYR A 256 7.90 -9.10 -25.78
C TYR A 256 8.95 -9.96 -26.46
N THR A 257 9.91 -9.33 -27.14
CA THR A 257 11.06 -10.02 -27.76
C THR A 257 12.33 -9.70 -27.00
N PHE A 258 13.10 -10.74 -26.73
CA PHE A 258 14.31 -10.70 -25.91
C PHE A 258 15.56 -10.74 -26.79
N ALA A 259 16.66 -10.16 -26.30
CA ALA A 259 17.96 -10.12 -26.99
C ALA A 259 18.49 -11.51 -27.40
N ASN A 260 18.12 -12.56 -26.66
CA ASN A 260 18.45 -13.95 -27.00
C ASN A 260 17.63 -14.55 -28.17
N GLY A 261 16.76 -13.76 -28.81
CA GLY A 261 15.93 -14.17 -29.96
C GLY A 261 14.63 -14.89 -29.59
N THR A 262 14.30 -15.03 -28.31
CA THR A 262 13.01 -15.57 -27.87
C THR A 262 11.94 -14.48 -27.80
N SER A 263 10.67 -14.86 -27.92
CA SER A 263 9.53 -13.95 -27.73
C SER A 263 8.45 -14.61 -26.87
N ARG A 264 7.71 -13.81 -26.09
CA ARG A 264 6.57 -14.26 -25.29
C ARG A 264 5.43 -13.24 -25.35
N VAL A 265 4.21 -13.75 -25.49
CA VAL A 265 2.98 -12.96 -25.47
C VAL A 265 2.37 -13.00 -24.09
N PHE A 266 2.09 -11.84 -23.51
CA PHE A 266 1.40 -11.69 -22.24
C PHE A 266 0.03 -11.06 -22.46
N PRO A 267 -1.06 -11.67 -21.98
CA PRO A 267 -2.39 -11.08 -22.11
C PRO A 267 -2.51 -9.82 -21.24
N ILE A 268 -3.40 -8.94 -21.68
CA ILE A 268 -3.90 -7.81 -20.89
C ILE A 268 -5.29 -8.21 -20.38
N VAL A 269 -5.56 -7.91 -19.12
CA VAL A 269 -6.85 -8.18 -18.49
C VAL A 269 -7.52 -6.87 -18.08
N GLY A 270 -8.85 -6.85 -18.13
CA GLY A 270 -9.64 -5.80 -17.49
C GLY A 270 -9.95 -6.17 -16.04
N ILE A 271 -9.98 -5.20 -15.15
CA ILE A 271 -10.31 -5.37 -13.74
C ILE A 271 -11.52 -4.48 -13.43
N ALA A 272 -12.58 -5.06 -12.87
CA ALA A 272 -13.70 -4.30 -12.31
C ALA A 272 -13.73 -4.45 -10.79
N GLN A 273 -13.99 -3.37 -10.07
CA GLN A 273 -14.16 -3.38 -8.60
C GLN A 273 -15.58 -3.02 -8.16
N GLN A 274 -16.40 -2.53 -9.08
CA GLN A 274 -17.78 -2.12 -8.84
C GLN A 274 -18.77 -3.27 -9.05
N ASP A 275 -19.95 -3.16 -8.44
CA ASP A 275 -21.06 -4.08 -8.65
C ASP A 275 -21.80 -3.79 -9.97
N PHE A 276 -22.08 -4.83 -10.75
CA PHE A 276 -22.77 -4.77 -12.05
C PHE A 276 -24.22 -5.30 -12.02
N ASP A 277 -24.81 -5.47 -10.82
CA ASP A 277 -26.24 -5.80 -10.73
C ASP A 277 -27.09 -4.73 -11.44
N GLY A 278 -28.09 -5.17 -12.20
CA GLY A 278 -28.92 -4.29 -13.03
C GLY A 278 -28.26 -3.71 -14.30
N VAL A 279 -27.02 -4.07 -14.63
CA VAL A 279 -26.33 -3.63 -15.86
C VAL A 279 -26.38 -4.74 -16.91
N PHE A 280 -27.04 -4.49 -18.04
CA PHE A 280 -27.24 -5.48 -19.12
C PHE A 280 -26.90 -4.95 -20.52
N ASP A 281 -26.71 -3.65 -20.67
CA ASP A 281 -26.35 -2.96 -21.92
C ASP A 281 -25.68 -1.61 -21.62
N GLY A 282 -25.24 -0.89 -22.65
CA GLY A 282 -24.64 0.43 -22.50
C GLY A 282 -25.56 1.48 -21.83
N PRO A 283 -26.85 1.59 -22.20
CA PRO A 283 -27.79 2.50 -21.52
C PRO A 283 -27.94 2.22 -20.02
N SER A 284 -28.07 0.96 -19.61
CA SER A 284 -28.14 0.61 -18.18
C SER A 284 -26.81 0.84 -17.45
N PHE A 285 -25.68 0.68 -18.14
CA PHE A 285 -24.36 1.10 -17.63
C PHE A 285 -24.35 2.60 -17.34
N TYR A 286 -24.73 3.44 -18.32
CA TYR A 286 -24.80 4.90 -18.13
C TYR A 286 -25.68 5.26 -16.93
N GLN A 287 -26.88 4.67 -16.87
CA GLN A 287 -27.84 4.95 -15.81
C GLN A 287 -27.30 4.63 -14.41
N LYS A 288 -26.49 3.58 -14.27
CA LYS A 288 -25.92 3.18 -12.98
C LYS A 288 -24.67 3.98 -12.60
N PHE A 289 -23.76 4.17 -13.56
CA PHE A 289 -22.41 4.64 -13.26
C PHE A 289 -22.11 6.09 -13.68
N CYS A 290 -22.84 6.63 -14.65
CA CYS A 290 -22.57 7.95 -15.24
C CYS A 290 -23.68 8.98 -14.96
N ASN A 291 -24.92 8.54 -14.72
CA ASN A 291 -26.02 9.46 -14.47
C ASN A 291 -25.85 10.15 -13.09
N ALA A 292 -25.40 11.41 -13.10
CA ALA A 292 -25.13 12.17 -11.89
C ALA A 292 -26.35 12.30 -10.97
N THR A 293 -27.54 12.51 -11.53
CA THR A 293 -28.79 12.62 -10.75
C THR A 293 -29.08 11.36 -9.96
N VAL A 294 -28.95 10.19 -10.59
CA VAL A 294 -29.12 8.89 -9.91
C VAL A 294 -28.10 8.71 -8.81
N LYS A 295 -26.82 9.05 -9.07
CA LYS A 295 -25.74 8.95 -8.08
C LYS A 295 -26.02 9.86 -6.87
N MET A 296 -26.50 11.08 -7.10
CA MET A 296 -26.87 12.03 -6.04
C MET A 296 -28.07 11.53 -5.21
N GLU A 297 -29.12 11.01 -5.85
CA GLU A 297 -30.29 10.45 -5.15
C GLU A 297 -29.90 9.24 -4.26
N ALA A 298 -29.02 8.39 -4.77
CA ALA A 298 -28.48 7.25 -4.02
C ALA A 298 -27.67 7.72 -2.79
N ALA A 299 -26.82 8.74 -2.95
CA ALA A 299 -26.05 9.32 -1.86
C ALA A 299 -26.95 9.95 -0.78
N ALA A 300 -27.97 10.73 -1.18
CA ALA A 300 -28.91 11.37 -0.26
C ALA A 300 -29.70 10.34 0.59
N THR A 301 -30.05 9.19 0.00
CA THR A 301 -30.75 8.11 0.70
C THR A 301 -29.86 7.43 1.75
N ALA A 302 -28.56 7.32 1.49
CA ALA A 302 -27.59 6.74 2.43
C ALA A 302 -27.37 7.63 3.67
N THR A 303 -27.40 8.96 3.51
CA THR A 303 -27.18 9.95 4.59
C THR A 303 -28.31 10.05 5.62
N SER A 304 -29.51 9.48 5.38
CA SER A 304 -30.65 9.52 6.33
C SER A 304 -30.43 8.73 7.65
N SER A 305 -29.28 8.08 7.86
CA SER A 305 -29.07 7.11 8.94
C SER A 305 -27.81 7.32 9.81
N GLN A 306 -27.08 8.44 9.69
CA GLN A 306 -25.91 8.74 10.53
C GLN A 306 -25.74 10.25 10.79
N PRO A 307 -25.17 10.69 11.95
CA PRO A 307 -24.84 12.09 12.21
C PRO A 307 -23.63 12.56 11.39
N VAL A 308 -23.56 13.88 11.22
CA VAL A 308 -22.63 14.70 10.41
C VAL A 308 -21.15 14.31 10.56
N ARG A 309 -20.47 14.18 9.41
CA ARG A 309 -19.03 13.86 9.22
C ARG A 309 -18.11 15.05 9.54
N THR A 310 -16.98 14.74 10.17
CA THR A 310 -15.71 15.48 10.22
C THR A 310 -14.90 15.33 8.91
N PRO A 311 -13.85 16.15 8.67
CA PRO A 311 -13.28 16.40 7.34
C PRO A 311 -12.55 15.20 6.73
N SER A 312 -12.40 15.27 5.40
CA SER A 312 -11.77 14.36 4.41
C SER A 312 -11.46 12.92 4.81
N PRO A 313 -11.81 11.92 3.98
CA PRO A 313 -11.30 10.57 4.18
C PRO A 313 -9.77 10.57 4.02
N ARG A 314 -9.04 10.55 5.14
CA ARG A 314 -7.63 10.14 5.15
C ARG A 314 -7.52 8.79 4.46
N ARG A 315 -6.47 8.66 3.65
CA ARG A 315 -6.05 7.43 2.98
C ARG A 315 -6.18 6.24 3.95
N PRO A 316 -6.59 5.04 3.49
CA PRO A 316 -6.64 3.85 4.34
C PRO A 316 -5.31 3.68 5.08
N GLU A 317 -5.39 3.54 6.42
CA GLU A 317 -4.23 3.39 7.32
C GLU A 317 -3.26 2.33 6.78
N SER A 318 -2.11 2.77 6.26
CA SER A 318 -1.00 1.87 5.96
C SER A 318 -0.22 1.66 7.26
N THR A 319 -0.01 0.41 7.65
CA THR A 319 0.85 0.15 8.81
C THR A 319 2.30 0.51 8.49
N ALA A 320 3.09 0.93 9.50
CA ALA A 320 4.51 1.24 9.30
C ALA A 320 5.30 0.10 8.62
N ASP A 321 4.94 -1.16 8.89
CA ASP A 321 5.53 -2.35 8.25
C ASP A 321 5.22 -2.45 6.75
N GLU A 322 4.06 -1.97 6.31
CA GLU A 322 3.67 -1.94 4.89
C GLU A 322 4.32 -0.77 4.16
N ALA A 323 4.35 0.42 4.78
CA ALA A 323 4.96 1.62 4.20
C ALA A 323 6.48 1.49 4.02
N LEU A 324 7.13 0.70 4.88
CA LEU A 324 8.58 0.44 4.86
C LEU A 324 8.92 -0.93 4.26
N LEU A 325 8.01 -1.54 3.50
CA LEU A 325 8.28 -2.81 2.83
C LEU A 325 9.49 -2.67 1.87
N GLY A 326 10.52 -3.49 2.08
CA GLY A 326 11.77 -3.43 1.31
C GLY A 326 12.85 -2.50 1.90
N TYR A 327 12.53 -1.76 2.96
CA TYR A 327 13.50 -1.03 3.77
C TYR A 327 14.09 -1.94 4.87
N PRO A 328 15.30 -1.67 5.38
CA PRO A 328 15.79 -2.34 6.58
C PRO A 328 14.93 -1.98 7.80
N ASN A 329 15.14 -2.65 8.94
CA ASN A 329 14.44 -2.25 10.16
C ASN A 329 14.87 -0.83 10.59
N PRO A 330 13.93 0.12 10.76
CA PRO A 330 14.27 1.46 11.20
C PRO A 330 14.74 1.48 12.64
N PHE A 331 15.59 2.45 12.99
CA PHE A 331 15.88 2.77 14.39
C PHE A 331 14.64 3.35 15.06
N ILE A 332 13.93 4.23 14.34
CA ILE A 332 12.69 4.85 14.77
C ILE A 332 11.82 5.12 13.56
N THR A 333 10.51 5.01 13.72
CA THR A 333 9.52 5.35 12.72
C THR A 333 8.29 5.94 13.41
N ASP A 334 7.56 6.80 12.71
CA ASP A 334 6.24 7.26 13.12
C ASP A 334 5.20 6.13 13.01
N GLU A 335 3.96 6.40 13.42
CA GLU A 335 2.88 5.40 13.55
C GLU A 335 2.60 4.65 12.23
N ASP A 336 2.72 5.33 11.09
CA ASP A 336 2.34 4.81 9.77
C ASP A 336 3.52 4.53 8.84
N GLY A 337 4.76 4.78 9.28
CA GLY A 337 5.95 4.60 8.44
C GLY A 337 6.14 5.69 7.39
N THR A 338 5.51 6.86 7.55
CA THR A 338 5.71 8.01 6.65
C THR A 338 7.05 8.70 6.88
N LEU A 339 7.63 8.56 8.07
CA LEU A 339 8.96 9.04 8.44
C LEU A 339 9.73 7.97 9.19
N ALA A 340 10.90 7.61 8.68
CA ALA A 340 11.76 6.62 9.33
C ALA A 340 13.22 7.05 9.39
N GLY A 341 13.84 6.83 10.55
CA GLY A 341 15.25 7.10 10.81
C GLY A 341 16.08 5.82 10.81
N PHE A 342 17.20 5.83 10.11
CA PHE A 342 18.13 4.70 9.99
C PHE A 342 19.58 5.14 10.21
N PHE A 343 20.46 4.16 10.41
CA PHE A 343 21.91 4.35 10.47
C PHE A 343 22.61 3.31 9.60
N LEU A 344 23.57 3.76 8.77
CA LEU A 344 24.33 2.88 7.90
C LEU A 344 25.46 2.21 8.67
N ASP A 345 25.19 1.10 9.37
CA ASP A 345 26.20 0.40 10.21
C ASP A 345 27.24 -0.42 9.40
N THR A 346 27.39 -0.11 8.12
CA THR A 346 28.36 -0.74 7.21
C THR A 346 29.72 -0.03 7.22
N ASP A 347 30.80 -0.79 6.99
CA ASP A 347 32.15 -0.25 7.00
C ASP A 347 32.33 0.84 5.93
N GLY A 348 32.78 2.03 6.37
CA GLY A 348 32.90 3.21 5.52
C GLY A 348 31.73 4.22 5.62
N PHE A 349 30.60 3.83 6.23
CA PHE A 349 29.39 4.66 6.33
C PHE A 349 28.83 4.81 7.74
N ARG A 350 29.52 4.30 8.77
CA ARG A 350 29.02 4.23 10.17
C ARG A 350 28.63 5.58 10.80
N ASP A 351 29.14 6.68 10.27
CA ASP A 351 28.84 8.04 10.73
C ASP A 351 27.71 8.70 9.90
N THR A 352 27.07 7.95 9.01
CA THR A 352 25.98 8.40 8.13
C THR A 352 24.63 7.93 8.67
N ALA A 353 23.78 8.91 8.98
CA ALA A 353 22.38 8.69 9.30
C ALA A 353 21.52 8.83 8.03
N VAL A 354 20.36 8.19 8.00
CA VAL A 354 19.38 8.32 6.91
C VAL A 354 18.03 8.67 7.49
N LEU A 355 17.40 9.69 6.94
CA LEU A 355 16.01 10.06 7.18
C LEU A 355 15.21 9.76 5.91
N ALA A 356 14.43 8.69 5.90
CA ALA A 356 13.51 8.41 4.81
C ALA A 356 12.18 9.11 5.09
N VAL A 357 11.81 10.06 4.24
CA VAL A 357 10.54 10.79 4.29
C VAL A 357 9.68 10.27 3.15
N LYS A 358 8.79 9.32 3.44
CA LYS A 358 7.92 8.65 2.46
C LYS A 358 6.71 9.48 2.07
N SER A 359 6.20 10.30 3.00
CA SER A 359 5.08 11.22 2.79
C SER A 359 5.06 12.27 3.90
N PHE A 360 4.43 13.42 3.64
CA PHE A 360 4.10 14.44 4.65
C PHE A 360 2.63 14.34 5.10
N GLU A 361 2.00 13.19 4.94
CA GLU A 361 0.60 12.96 5.29
C GLU A 361 0.46 11.79 6.28
N PRO A 362 1.01 11.90 7.51
CA PRO A 362 0.82 10.88 8.54
C PRO A 362 -0.64 10.87 9.04
N THR A 363 -1.07 9.79 9.67
CA THR A 363 -2.33 9.76 10.45
C THR A 363 -2.21 10.62 11.71
N ASN A 364 -0.98 10.97 12.13
CA ASN A 364 -0.71 11.77 13.31
C ASN A 364 0.56 12.64 13.15
N ASP A 365 0.37 13.94 12.90
CA ASP A 365 1.46 14.90 12.68
C ASP A 365 2.39 15.02 13.90
N HIS A 366 1.86 14.90 15.12
CA HIS A 366 2.68 14.93 16.33
C HIS A 366 3.62 13.72 16.41
N SER A 367 3.16 12.53 16.00
CA SER A 367 4.01 11.32 15.96
C SER A 367 5.18 11.50 15.00
N PHE A 368 4.93 12.10 13.83
CA PHE A 368 5.95 12.46 12.86
C PHE A 368 6.98 13.44 13.44
N ILE A 369 6.51 14.56 14.00
CA ILE A 369 7.36 15.62 14.58
C ILE A 369 8.22 15.05 15.72
N ASP A 370 7.64 14.26 16.62
CA ASP A 370 8.35 13.64 17.73
C ASP A 370 9.38 12.59 17.27
N THR A 371 9.05 11.83 16.23
CA THR A 371 9.96 10.86 15.60
C THR A 371 11.19 11.57 15.05
N MET A 372 10.99 12.69 14.33
CA MET A 372 12.07 13.54 13.83
C MET A 372 12.96 14.07 14.97
N LYS A 373 12.36 14.62 16.03
CA LYS A 373 13.08 15.14 17.20
C LYS A 373 13.98 14.07 17.84
N LYS A 374 13.42 12.88 18.10
CA LYS A 374 14.14 11.73 18.69
C LYS A 374 15.25 11.22 17.78
N PHE A 375 15.01 11.16 16.47
CA PHE A 375 16.03 10.76 15.50
C PHE A 375 17.21 11.73 15.49
N LEU A 376 16.96 13.04 15.46
CA LEU A 376 18.03 14.06 15.50
C LEU A 376 18.76 14.08 16.85
N GLU A 377 18.07 13.81 17.97
CA GLU A 377 18.72 13.61 19.27
C GLU A 377 19.68 12.42 19.24
N GLU A 378 19.25 11.30 18.66
CA GLU A 378 20.08 10.11 18.52
C GLU A 378 21.29 10.36 17.61
N CYS A 379 21.12 11.08 16.51
CA CYS A 379 22.24 11.49 15.64
C CYS A 379 23.29 12.27 16.44
N ARG A 380 22.88 13.24 17.26
CA ARG A 380 23.78 14.01 18.14
C ARG A 380 24.48 13.11 19.16
N ARG A 381 23.76 12.15 19.74
CA ARG A 381 24.29 11.19 20.72
C ARG A 381 25.35 10.28 20.09
N ARG A 382 25.11 9.80 18.86
CA ARG A 382 26.02 8.97 18.07
C ARG A 382 27.16 9.76 17.44
N ARG A 383 27.03 11.09 17.37
CA ARG A 383 27.94 12.01 16.64
C ARG A 383 28.00 11.69 15.15
N SER A 384 26.86 11.34 14.57
CA SER A 384 26.75 11.17 13.12
C SER A 384 27.21 12.46 12.44
N SER A 385 28.08 12.34 11.44
CA SER A 385 28.64 13.51 10.75
C SER A 385 27.96 13.80 9.43
N HIS A 386 27.23 12.83 8.87
CA HIS A 386 26.53 12.94 7.60
C HIS A 386 25.06 12.51 7.70
N LEU A 387 24.20 13.12 6.88
CA LEU A 387 22.78 12.81 6.79
C LEU A 387 22.35 12.66 5.33
N ILE A 388 21.75 11.53 5.01
CA ILE A 388 20.94 11.37 3.80
C ILE A 388 19.49 11.67 4.15
N VAL A 389 18.82 12.48 3.35
CA VAL A 389 17.37 12.64 3.37
C VAL A 389 16.80 12.02 2.11
N ASP A 390 16.17 10.86 2.24
CA ASP A 390 15.58 10.12 1.13
C ASP A 390 14.11 10.53 0.96
N VAL A 391 13.80 11.18 -0.16
CA VAL A 391 12.46 11.64 -0.55
C VAL A 391 11.92 10.89 -1.77
N SER A 392 12.51 9.74 -2.11
CA SER A 392 12.12 8.95 -3.28
C SER A 392 10.66 8.50 -3.17
N SER A 393 9.91 8.69 -4.26
CA SER A 393 8.48 8.41 -4.39
C SER A 393 7.57 9.14 -3.38
N ASN A 394 8.01 10.26 -2.82
CA ASN A 394 7.21 11.05 -1.87
C ASN A 394 6.24 12.01 -2.59
N GLY A 395 4.96 11.66 -2.61
CA GLY A 395 3.91 12.46 -3.26
C GLY A 395 3.53 13.78 -2.56
N GLY A 396 4.07 14.06 -1.36
CA GLY A 396 3.76 15.24 -0.56
C GLY A 396 2.84 14.94 0.63
N GLY A 397 1.99 15.91 1.00
CA GLY A 397 1.13 15.88 2.18
C GLY A 397 0.94 17.28 2.76
N ASN A 398 0.94 17.44 4.08
CA ASN A 398 0.78 18.71 4.77
C ASN A 398 2.00 19.64 4.53
N ILE A 399 1.75 20.88 4.06
CA ILE A 399 2.78 21.88 3.75
C ILE A 399 3.53 22.32 5.01
N LEU A 400 2.83 22.56 6.12
CA LEU A 400 3.45 22.98 7.38
C LEU A 400 4.32 21.89 7.98
N LEU A 401 4.01 20.61 7.76
CA LEU A 401 4.87 19.50 8.19
C LEU A 401 6.17 19.45 7.38
N ALA A 402 6.12 19.77 6.07
CA ALA A 402 7.30 19.97 5.25
C ALA A 402 8.17 21.15 5.74
N VAL A 403 7.54 22.28 6.09
CA VAL A 403 8.23 23.45 6.66
C VAL A 403 8.84 23.12 8.04
N ASP A 404 8.12 22.38 8.89
CA ASP A 404 8.59 21.92 10.20
C ASP A 404 9.83 21.02 10.08
N THR A 405 9.77 20.04 9.17
CA THR A 405 10.89 19.12 8.93
C THR A 405 12.15 19.88 8.52
N PHE A 406 12.00 20.89 7.64
CA PHE A 406 13.10 21.80 7.28
C PHE A 406 13.60 22.60 8.49
N LYS A 407 12.70 23.18 9.30
CA LYS A 407 13.06 23.93 10.52
C LYS A 407 13.82 23.08 11.53
N GLN A 408 13.48 21.82 11.70
CA GLN A 408 14.19 20.92 12.62
C GLN A 408 15.64 20.63 12.16
N LEU A 409 15.89 20.62 10.85
CA LEU A 409 17.24 20.48 10.28
C LEU A 409 18.02 21.80 10.29
N PHE A 410 17.36 22.92 9.97
CA PHE A 410 17.93 24.26 9.83
C PHE A 410 17.24 25.28 10.77
N PRO A 411 17.40 25.14 12.10
CA PRO A 411 16.62 25.89 13.10
C PRO A 411 16.78 27.41 13.04
N THR A 412 17.88 27.92 12.51
CA THR A 412 18.16 29.37 12.43
C THR A 412 17.66 30.03 11.15
N VAL A 413 17.13 29.27 10.19
CA VAL A 413 16.66 29.79 8.91
C VAL A 413 15.16 30.10 8.99
N ASP A 414 14.74 31.27 8.49
CA ASP A 414 13.32 31.59 8.27
C ASP A 414 12.88 31.00 6.91
N PRO A 415 11.96 30.03 6.86
CA PRO A 415 11.56 29.35 5.63
C PRO A 415 10.83 30.31 4.68
N TYR A 416 11.28 30.38 3.43
CA TYR A 416 10.67 31.19 2.38
C TYR A 416 9.77 30.30 1.52
N HIS A 417 8.46 30.39 1.75
CA HIS A 417 7.44 29.52 1.17
C HIS A 417 6.31 30.34 0.53
N THR A 418 6.68 31.29 -0.32
CA THR A 418 5.69 32.21 -0.90
C THR A 418 4.89 31.56 -2.03
N PHE A 419 3.63 31.96 -2.14
CA PHE A 419 2.73 31.53 -3.20
C PHE A 419 1.91 32.69 -3.76
N SER A 420 1.25 32.45 -4.89
CA SER A 420 0.28 33.35 -5.51
C SER A 420 -0.89 32.56 -6.09
N PHE A 421 -2.01 33.25 -6.33
CA PHE A 421 -3.17 32.70 -7.01
C PHE A 421 -3.35 33.39 -8.36
N ARG A 422 -3.95 32.68 -9.33
CA ARG A 422 -4.55 33.34 -10.48
C ARG A 422 -5.74 34.18 -10.01
N ALA A 423 -5.68 35.48 -10.23
CA ALA A 423 -6.73 36.40 -9.81
C ALA A 423 -7.88 36.38 -10.82
N THR A 424 -9.08 36.05 -10.34
CA THR A 424 -10.29 35.96 -11.14
C THR A 424 -11.45 36.63 -10.41
N ASP A 425 -12.45 37.12 -11.16
CA ASP A 425 -13.64 37.74 -10.57
C ASP A 425 -14.37 36.79 -9.59
N GLN A 426 -14.38 35.48 -9.89
CA GLN A 426 -14.98 34.48 -8.99
C GLN A 426 -14.21 34.35 -7.66
N LEU A 427 -12.89 34.39 -7.72
CA LEU A 427 -12.04 34.30 -6.53
C LEU A 427 -12.11 35.59 -5.71
N GLU A 428 -12.19 36.76 -6.37
CA GLU A 428 -12.41 38.04 -5.71
C GLU A 428 -13.68 38.02 -4.87
N VAL A 429 -14.80 37.57 -5.45
CA VAL A 429 -16.10 37.51 -4.77
C VAL A 429 -16.04 36.57 -3.55
N LEU A 430 -15.46 35.38 -3.71
CA LEU A 430 -15.32 34.42 -2.61
C LEU A 430 -14.43 34.99 -1.49
N MET A 431 -13.21 35.42 -1.82
CA MET A 431 -12.24 35.85 -0.82
C MET A 431 -12.70 37.10 -0.08
N ASN A 432 -13.28 38.07 -0.78
CA ASN A 432 -13.80 39.29 -0.16
C ASN A 432 -14.94 38.96 0.82
N TYR A 433 -15.89 38.11 0.40
CA TYR A 433 -17.02 37.72 1.24
C TYR A 433 -16.57 37.00 2.51
N TYR A 434 -15.70 35.99 2.37
CA TYR A 434 -15.26 35.17 3.50
C TYR A 434 -14.33 35.92 4.44
N THR A 435 -13.38 36.69 3.92
CA THR A 435 -12.51 37.54 4.74
C THR A 435 -13.31 38.58 5.52
N SER A 436 -14.31 39.21 4.89
CA SER A 436 -15.16 40.21 5.56
C SER A 436 -16.06 39.56 6.62
N SER A 437 -16.65 38.40 6.30
CA SER A 437 -17.54 37.68 7.21
C SER A 437 -16.80 37.14 8.43
N ALA A 438 -15.60 36.59 8.23
CA ALA A 438 -14.72 36.16 9.30
C ALA A 438 -14.35 37.33 10.23
N ALA A 439 -14.00 38.48 9.67
CA ALA A 439 -13.67 39.68 10.46
C ALA A 439 -14.84 40.18 11.34
N GLU A 440 -16.09 40.05 10.89
CA GLU A 440 -17.27 40.42 11.69
C GLU A 440 -17.52 39.47 12.87
N LEU A 441 -17.11 38.21 12.74
CA LEU A 441 -17.35 37.13 13.69
C LEU A 441 -16.12 36.70 14.50
N GLN A 442 -15.00 37.42 14.36
CA GLN A 442 -13.75 37.12 15.05
C GLN A 442 -13.91 37.04 16.58
N ASP A 443 -14.84 37.82 17.16
CA ASP A 443 -15.13 37.82 18.60
C ASP A 443 -16.36 36.96 19.00
N SER A 444 -17.08 36.33 18.05
CA SER A 444 -18.33 35.61 18.33
C SER A 444 -18.17 34.15 18.77
N GLY A 445 -16.93 33.67 18.88
CA GLY A 445 -16.59 32.30 19.26
C GLY A 445 -16.20 31.44 18.06
N GLU A 446 -15.32 30.46 18.32
CA GLU A 446 -14.60 29.65 17.32
C GLU A 446 -15.51 29.00 16.27
N GLN A 447 -16.67 28.49 16.70
CA GLN A 447 -17.60 27.82 15.78
C GLN A 447 -18.34 28.80 14.86
N ASP A 448 -18.70 29.99 15.35
CA ASP A 448 -19.37 31.00 14.53
C ASP A 448 -18.38 31.62 13.53
N PHE A 449 -17.12 31.81 13.94
CA PHE A 449 -16.02 32.25 13.09
C PHE A 449 -15.74 31.26 11.93
N ALA A 450 -15.57 29.98 12.24
CA ALA A 450 -15.35 28.94 11.23
C ALA A 450 -16.57 28.78 10.29
N ASN A 451 -17.80 28.87 10.81
CA ASN A 451 -19.02 28.83 9.99
C ASN A 451 -19.15 30.04 9.04
N ALA A 452 -18.49 31.17 9.34
CA ALA A 452 -18.40 32.31 8.44
C ALA A 452 -17.23 32.22 7.45
N GLY A 453 -16.55 31.07 7.38
CA GLY A 453 -15.42 30.82 6.50
C GLY A 453 -14.09 31.37 7.02
N GLY A 454 -14.00 31.72 8.30
CA GLY A 454 -12.74 32.07 8.95
C GLY A 454 -11.74 30.91 8.88
N ASP A 455 -10.47 31.24 8.65
CA ASP A 455 -9.36 30.30 8.45
C ASP A 455 -9.54 29.30 7.28
N SER A 456 -10.42 29.61 6.32
CA SER A 456 -10.56 28.81 5.08
C SER A 456 -9.57 29.25 3.98
N ASP A 457 -9.49 28.47 2.90
CA ASP A 457 -8.73 28.83 1.67
C ASP A 457 -9.16 30.16 1.01
N TYR A 458 -10.28 30.73 1.46
CA TYR A 458 -10.84 31.99 1.00
C TYR A 458 -10.76 33.11 2.05
N ASP A 459 -10.25 32.84 3.24
CA ASP A 459 -9.91 33.86 4.23
C ASP A 459 -8.44 34.27 4.08
N VAL A 460 -8.21 35.54 3.72
CA VAL A 460 -6.85 36.06 3.51
C VAL A 460 -6.32 36.80 4.73
N SER A 461 -7.12 36.98 5.78
CA SER A 461 -6.73 37.67 7.00
C SER A 461 -5.51 37.07 7.72
N PRO A 462 -5.26 35.75 7.70
CA PRO A 462 -4.07 35.22 8.35
C PRO A 462 -2.78 35.36 7.54
N LEU A 463 -2.88 35.69 6.25
CA LEU A 463 -1.73 35.68 5.34
C LEU A 463 -0.76 36.84 5.62
N LEU A 464 0.52 36.58 5.38
CA LEU A 464 1.59 37.58 5.38
C LEU A 464 2.06 37.87 3.96
N ASP A 465 2.59 39.06 3.71
CA ASP A 465 3.33 39.36 2.50
C ASP A 465 4.69 38.62 2.45
N ALA A 466 5.37 38.70 1.31
CA ALA A 466 6.69 38.11 1.11
C ALA A 466 7.77 38.61 2.10
N ALA A 467 7.57 39.78 2.73
CA ALA A 467 8.45 40.35 3.75
C ALA A 467 8.04 39.97 5.19
N GLY A 468 6.95 39.21 5.35
CA GLY A 468 6.43 38.79 6.64
C GLY A 468 5.58 39.82 7.37
N GLN A 469 5.05 40.83 6.67
CA GLN A 469 4.08 41.78 7.22
C GLN A 469 2.66 41.31 6.93
N GLY A 470 1.76 41.44 7.90
CA GLY A 470 0.35 41.07 7.71
C GLY A 470 -0.39 42.04 6.78
N TYR A 471 -1.47 41.56 6.18
CA TYR A 471 -2.41 42.40 5.44
C TYR A 471 -3.50 42.92 6.39
N ASP A 472 -3.70 44.25 6.46
CA ASP A 472 -4.69 44.80 7.41
C ASP A 472 -6.16 44.49 7.04
N ASN A 473 -6.45 44.15 5.78
CA ASN A 473 -7.77 43.83 5.24
C ASN A 473 -7.65 43.28 3.81
N PHE A 474 -8.77 42.79 3.26
CA PHE A 474 -8.87 42.28 1.89
C PHE A 474 -8.32 43.27 0.84
N ASP A 475 -8.67 44.56 0.88
CA ASP A 475 -8.21 45.57 -0.11
C ASP A 475 -6.69 45.79 -0.11
N ASN A 476 -6.03 45.49 1.02
CA ASN A 476 -4.57 45.55 1.12
C ASN A 476 -3.89 44.34 0.49
N TYR A 477 -4.55 43.18 0.51
CA TYR A 477 -4.09 41.96 -0.16
C TYR A 477 -4.46 41.91 -1.64
N TRP A 478 -5.74 42.13 -1.97
CA TRP A 478 -6.31 41.98 -3.32
C TRP A 478 -5.88 43.12 -4.24
N ARG A 479 -4.63 43.06 -4.68
CA ARG A 479 -4.02 44.00 -5.63
C ARG A 479 -3.47 43.23 -6.82
N PRO A 480 -4.36 42.62 -7.63
CA PRO A 480 -3.92 41.80 -8.74
C PRO A 480 -3.12 42.62 -9.74
N PHE A 481 -2.16 41.99 -10.38
CA PHE A 481 -1.33 42.60 -11.42
C PHE A 481 -1.18 41.65 -12.59
N GLU A 482 -0.96 42.23 -13.77
CA GLU A 482 -0.82 41.48 -15.00
C GLU A 482 0.61 40.97 -15.17
N VAL A 483 0.75 39.65 -15.33
CA VAL A 483 1.99 39.00 -15.72
C VAL A 483 1.66 37.80 -16.59
N HIS A 484 2.50 37.52 -17.59
CA HIS A 484 2.30 36.37 -18.47
C HIS A 484 0.92 36.33 -19.19
N ASN A 485 0.38 37.51 -19.51
CA ASN A 485 -0.94 37.71 -20.15
C ASN A 485 -2.14 37.21 -19.31
N ASP A 486 -2.00 37.17 -17.99
CA ASP A 486 -3.09 36.89 -17.05
C ASP A 486 -2.90 37.70 -15.76
N SER A 487 -3.90 37.67 -14.89
CA SER A 487 -3.89 38.40 -13.63
C SER A 487 -3.55 37.50 -12.45
N PHE A 488 -2.69 37.96 -11.55
CA PHE A 488 -2.25 37.19 -10.38
C PHE A 488 -2.27 38.05 -9.11
N THR A 489 -2.53 37.40 -7.96
CA THR A 489 -2.45 38.07 -6.66
C THR A 489 -1.00 38.40 -6.28
N PRO A 490 -0.77 39.38 -5.39
CA PRO A 490 0.53 39.55 -4.74
C PRO A 490 0.99 38.26 -4.03
N LEU A 491 2.30 38.17 -3.76
CA LEU A 491 2.86 37.04 -3.03
C LEU A 491 2.36 37.03 -1.59
N ALA A 492 1.91 35.87 -1.14
CA ALA A 492 1.57 35.60 0.25
C ALA A 492 2.45 34.48 0.81
N ARG A 493 2.52 34.40 2.14
CA ARG A 493 3.08 33.27 2.90
C ARG A 493 2.26 33.02 4.16
N TYR A 494 2.29 31.79 4.67
CA TYR A 494 1.59 31.43 5.91
C TYR A 494 2.19 32.14 7.13
N ASN A 495 1.34 32.50 8.09
CA ASN A 495 1.79 33.07 9.35
C ASN A 495 2.15 31.98 10.36
N LEU A 496 3.37 31.45 10.27
CA LEU A 496 3.85 30.38 11.16
C LEU A 496 3.83 30.74 12.67
N SER A 497 3.65 32.02 13.02
CA SER A 497 3.55 32.47 14.41
C SER A 497 2.12 32.52 14.95
N ASN A 498 1.10 32.34 14.09
CA ASN A 498 -0.29 32.30 14.48
C ASN A 498 -0.66 30.91 15.01
N VAL A 499 -0.52 30.72 16.33
CA VAL A 499 -0.74 29.42 16.99
C VAL A 499 -2.18 28.93 16.84
N GLU A 500 -3.15 29.82 16.96
CA GLU A 500 -4.58 29.48 16.93
C GLU A 500 -4.96 28.91 15.57
N GLU A 501 -4.63 29.63 14.49
CA GLU A 501 -4.81 29.16 13.11
C GLU A 501 -4.03 27.87 12.84
N SER A 502 -2.75 27.80 13.24
CA SER A 502 -1.91 26.61 12.98
C SER A 502 -2.44 25.35 13.69
N GLU A 503 -3.05 25.50 14.87
CA GLU A 503 -3.68 24.39 15.62
C GLU A 503 -5.07 24.02 15.07
N ILE A 504 -5.84 25.00 14.57
CA ILE A 504 -7.21 24.80 14.04
C ILE A 504 -7.19 24.25 12.61
N VAL A 505 -6.37 24.82 11.73
CA VAL A 505 -6.34 24.54 10.29
C VAL A 505 -5.49 23.31 9.99
N ASP A 506 -4.27 23.29 10.50
CA ASP A 506 -3.25 22.29 10.14
C ASP A 506 -2.96 21.27 11.25
N GLY A 507 -3.48 21.50 12.45
CA GLY A 507 -3.28 20.61 13.60
C GLY A 507 -1.84 20.59 14.14
N LEU A 508 -0.97 21.52 13.72
CA LEU A 508 0.43 21.55 14.14
C LEU A 508 1.02 22.96 14.20
N VAL A 509 1.86 23.21 15.22
CA VAL A 509 2.67 24.44 15.31
C VAL A 509 4.10 24.14 14.89
N VAL A 510 4.57 24.78 13.83
CA VAL A 510 5.91 24.60 13.27
C VAL A 510 7.01 24.86 14.32
N SER A 511 7.98 23.95 14.38
CA SER A 511 9.12 24.02 15.29
C SER A 511 9.91 25.31 15.11
N GLY A 512 10.16 26.00 16.22
CA GLY A 512 10.80 27.32 16.27
C GLY A 512 9.84 28.50 16.29
N TYR A 513 8.52 28.29 16.16
CA TYR A 513 7.50 29.34 16.18
C TYR A 513 6.50 29.17 17.33
N GLY A 514 5.62 30.16 17.51
CA GLY A 514 4.44 30.02 18.37
C GLY A 514 4.75 29.59 19.81
N ASN A 515 4.13 28.51 20.26
CA ASN A 515 4.37 27.82 21.53
C ASN A 515 5.43 26.69 21.42
N ASN A 516 5.88 26.33 20.21
CA ASN A 516 6.90 25.31 19.90
C ASN A 516 8.28 25.93 19.62
N ARG A 517 8.67 26.98 20.37
CA ARG A 517 9.90 27.78 20.11
C ARG A 517 11.21 27.07 20.47
N ASP A 518 11.14 26.11 21.39
CA ASP A 518 12.32 25.41 21.89
C ASP A 518 12.77 24.34 20.89
N ILE A 519 13.61 24.76 19.94
CA ILE A 519 14.17 23.90 18.89
C ILE A 519 15.64 23.58 19.17
N ALA A 520 16.02 22.32 18.96
CA ALA A 520 17.40 21.88 19.18
C ALA A 520 18.35 22.51 18.15
N PRO A 521 19.63 22.77 18.49
CA PRO A 521 20.58 23.38 17.57
C PRO A 521 20.86 22.48 16.37
N GLN A 522 21.22 23.12 15.24
CA GLN A 522 21.61 22.43 14.01
C GLN A 522 22.74 21.44 14.30
N HIS A 523 22.58 20.20 13.82
CA HIS A 523 23.57 19.14 14.05
C HIS A 523 24.51 18.96 12.86
N PHE A 524 23.96 18.85 11.64
CA PHE A 524 24.70 18.62 10.41
C PHE A 524 25.00 19.94 9.71
N ALA A 525 26.23 20.11 9.22
CA ALA A 525 26.55 21.19 8.29
C ALA A 525 25.91 20.90 6.93
N SER A 526 25.51 21.94 6.18
CA SER A 526 24.83 21.81 4.89
C SER A 526 25.56 20.91 3.90
N GLU A 527 26.90 21.02 3.84
CA GLU A 527 27.77 20.21 2.98
C GLU A 527 27.79 18.72 3.35
N ASN A 528 27.33 18.37 4.55
CA ASN A 528 27.24 17.00 5.04
C ASN A 528 25.80 16.46 5.04
N VAL A 529 24.88 17.17 4.39
CA VAL A 529 23.52 16.68 4.13
C VAL A 529 23.36 16.49 2.62
N THR A 530 22.67 15.44 2.20
CA THR A 530 22.27 15.27 0.80
C THR A 530 20.85 14.76 0.70
N MET A 531 20.13 15.15 -0.36
CA MET A 531 18.82 14.59 -0.67
C MET A 531 18.93 13.50 -1.74
N VAL A 532 18.29 12.36 -1.51
CA VAL A 532 18.14 11.27 -2.48
C VAL A 532 16.74 11.30 -3.06
N THR A 533 16.63 11.19 -4.38
CA THR A 533 15.36 11.31 -5.11
C THR A 533 15.36 10.42 -6.36
N ASP A 534 14.17 9.98 -6.76
CA ASP A 534 13.84 9.35 -8.04
C ASP A 534 13.11 10.34 -8.99
N GLY A 535 13.04 11.61 -8.58
CA GLY A 535 12.32 12.70 -9.24
C GLY A 535 10.81 12.71 -9.00
N GLN A 536 10.23 11.72 -8.32
CA GLN A 536 8.78 11.64 -8.08
C GLN A 536 8.30 12.51 -6.91
N CYS A 537 9.22 13.13 -6.18
CA CYS A 537 8.90 14.12 -5.15
C CYS A 537 7.91 15.17 -5.69
N ALA A 538 6.79 15.40 -4.99
CA ALA A 538 5.71 16.29 -5.43
C ALA A 538 5.05 17.06 -4.27
N SER A 539 4.31 18.13 -4.58
CA SER A 539 3.49 18.89 -3.62
C SER A 539 4.34 19.38 -2.42
N SER A 540 3.93 19.14 -1.18
CA SER A 540 4.72 19.48 0.01
C SER A 540 6.13 18.88 0.05
N CYS A 541 6.39 17.76 -0.64
CA CYS A 541 7.75 17.26 -0.82
C CYS A 541 8.60 18.22 -1.65
N HIS A 542 8.02 18.84 -2.68
CA HIS A 542 8.68 19.93 -3.40
C HIS A 542 8.98 21.10 -2.46
N THR A 543 8.01 21.57 -1.67
CA THR A 543 8.24 22.65 -0.69
C THR A 543 9.43 22.35 0.22
N PHE A 544 9.45 21.17 0.85
CA PHE A 544 10.57 20.73 1.68
C PHE A 544 11.89 20.70 0.90
N SER A 545 11.89 20.06 -0.27
CA SER A 545 13.11 19.85 -1.06
C SER A 545 13.65 21.17 -1.64
N HIS A 546 12.77 22.10 -2.00
CA HIS A 546 13.13 23.45 -2.44
C HIS A 546 13.81 24.24 -1.31
N LEU A 547 13.24 24.21 -0.10
CA LEU A 547 13.84 24.84 1.08
C LEU A 547 15.21 24.23 1.40
N MET A 548 15.31 22.89 1.40
CA MET A 548 16.56 22.16 1.60
C MET A 548 17.64 22.56 0.59
N LYS A 549 17.31 22.58 -0.71
CA LYS A 549 18.26 22.94 -1.78
C LYS A 549 18.66 24.41 -1.70
N TRP A 550 17.70 25.34 -1.71
CA TRP A 550 18.01 26.75 -1.90
C TRP A 550 18.35 27.50 -0.62
N GLN A 551 17.69 27.21 0.50
CA GLN A 551 17.99 27.84 1.78
C GLN A 551 18.93 27.00 2.64
N GLY A 552 18.74 25.68 2.66
CA GLY A 552 19.62 24.73 3.34
C GLY A 552 20.95 24.48 2.62
N LYS A 553 21.08 24.87 1.35
CA LYS A 553 22.25 24.61 0.49
C LYS A 553 22.62 23.12 0.41
N VAL A 554 21.61 22.26 0.45
CA VAL A 554 21.74 20.81 0.41
C VAL A 554 21.78 20.32 -1.04
N LYS A 555 22.81 19.56 -1.38
CA LYS A 555 22.97 18.97 -2.73
C LYS A 555 22.12 17.72 -2.92
N THR A 556 21.77 17.42 -4.16
CA THR A 556 20.85 16.31 -4.49
C THR A 556 21.48 15.24 -5.37
N VAL A 557 21.11 13.99 -5.12
CA VAL A 557 21.47 12.81 -5.92
C VAL A 557 20.20 12.17 -6.45
N ALA A 558 20.01 12.19 -7.77
CA ALA A 558 18.88 11.59 -8.46
C ALA A 558 19.22 10.21 -9.04
N PHE A 559 18.30 9.26 -8.97
CA PHE A 559 18.44 7.93 -9.57
C PHE A 559 17.50 7.73 -10.76
N GLY A 560 17.99 7.05 -11.81
CA GLY A 560 17.21 6.63 -12.97
C GLY A 560 17.12 7.67 -14.10
N GLY A 561 15.92 7.80 -14.67
CA GLY A 561 15.57 8.59 -15.84
C GLY A 561 15.77 7.85 -17.17
N ARG A 562 15.43 8.50 -18.29
CA ARG A 562 15.53 7.87 -19.62
C ARG A 562 16.98 7.53 -19.97
N PRO A 563 17.25 6.38 -20.64
CA PRO A 563 18.59 5.93 -21.04
C PRO A 563 19.14 6.73 -22.22
N GLN A 564 19.48 8.00 -21.97
CA GLN A 564 20.03 8.92 -22.95
C GLN A 564 21.56 8.91 -22.93
N THR A 565 22.18 9.00 -24.11
CA THR A 565 23.64 8.96 -24.27
C THR A 565 24.35 10.24 -23.84
N SER A 566 23.63 11.35 -23.66
CA SER A 566 24.19 12.67 -23.32
C SER A 566 24.29 12.96 -21.82
N GLY A 567 23.88 12.02 -20.96
CA GLY A 567 23.96 12.12 -19.49
C GLY A 567 23.34 13.40 -18.91
N GLN A 568 22.29 13.91 -19.55
CA GLN A 568 21.62 15.12 -19.10
C GLN A 568 21.18 15.00 -17.64
N PRO A 569 21.28 16.10 -16.86
CA PRO A 569 20.77 16.12 -15.51
C PRO A 569 19.28 15.82 -15.52
N MET A 570 18.85 15.03 -14.54
CA MET A 570 17.45 14.82 -14.24
C MET A 570 16.99 15.89 -13.26
N GLN A 571 15.73 16.31 -13.29
CA GLN A 571 15.20 17.19 -12.25
C GLN A 571 15.21 16.48 -10.89
N TYR A 572 15.65 17.16 -9.83
CA TYR A 572 15.58 16.58 -8.48
C TYR A 572 14.14 16.43 -7.98
N VAL A 573 13.25 17.30 -8.49
CA VAL A 573 11.80 17.27 -8.33
C VAL A 573 11.20 17.40 -9.73
N GLY A 574 10.66 16.30 -10.23
CA GLY A 574 9.93 16.23 -11.49
C GLY A 574 8.44 15.96 -11.33
N GLY A 575 7.98 15.64 -10.11
CA GLY A 575 6.57 15.70 -9.72
C GLY A 575 6.07 17.14 -9.63
N VAL A 576 4.82 17.31 -9.21
CA VAL A 576 4.14 18.62 -9.12
C VAL A 576 4.83 19.54 -8.11
N LYS A 577 4.92 20.83 -8.44
CA LYS A 577 5.54 21.88 -7.63
C LYS A 577 4.55 22.99 -7.23
N GLY A 578 3.25 22.78 -7.44
CA GLY A 578 2.20 23.58 -6.80
C GLY A 578 2.26 23.40 -5.28
N SER A 579 1.92 24.46 -4.52
CA SER A 579 1.96 24.39 -3.06
C SER A 579 0.68 23.78 -2.49
N GLU A 580 -0.49 24.07 -3.06
CA GLU A 580 -1.79 23.66 -2.50
C GLU A 580 -2.76 23.16 -3.56
N ILE A 581 -3.56 22.17 -3.17
CA ILE A 581 -4.57 21.50 -3.99
C ILE A 581 -5.96 21.79 -3.43
N VAL A 582 -6.92 22.14 -4.30
CA VAL A 582 -8.32 22.29 -3.91
C VAL A 582 -9.20 21.30 -4.66
N TYR A 583 -10.02 20.57 -3.92
CA TYR A 583 -11.02 19.66 -4.48
C TYR A 583 -12.33 20.37 -4.80
N LEU A 584 -12.99 19.98 -5.89
CA LEU A 584 -14.30 20.52 -6.25
C LEU A 584 -15.32 20.36 -5.11
N GLY A 585 -15.36 19.19 -4.46
CA GLY A 585 -16.27 18.95 -3.34
C GLY A 585 -16.00 19.80 -2.10
N ASN A 586 -14.80 20.37 -1.94
CA ASN A 586 -14.48 21.32 -0.87
C ASN A 586 -14.94 22.74 -1.23
N LEU A 587 -14.86 23.12 -2.50
CA LEU A 587 -15.31 24.43 -3.00
C LEU A 587 -16.85 24.57 -2.97
N LEU A 588 -17.59 23.54 -3.38
CA LEU A 588 -19.05 23.63 -3.55
C LEU A 588 -19.84 24.04 -2.29
N PRO A 589 -19.52 23.56 -1.07
CA PRO A 589 -20.12 24.05 0.16
C PRO A 589 -19.96 25.56 0.37
N PHE A 590 -18.79 26.12 0.07
CA PHE A 590 -18.58 27.57 0.14
C PHE A 590 -19.41 28.31 -0.91
N VAL A 591 -19.44 27.83 -2.15
CA VAL A 591 -20.32 28.42 -3.18
C VAL A 591 -21.79 28.46 -2.71
N SER A 592 -22.31 27.34 -2.19
CA SER A 592 -23.69 27.29 -1.68
C SER A 592 -23.91 28.21 -0.49
N MET A 593 -22.97 28.22 0.47
CA MET A 593 -23.06 29.04 1.67
C MET A 593 -23.07 30.54 1.35
N LEU A 594 -22.29 30.97 0.34
CA LEU A 594 -22.33 32.34 -0.16
C LEU A 594 -23.72 32.68 -0.71
N TYR A 595 -24.30 31.82 -1.55
CA TYR A 595 -25.64 32.05 -2.12
C TYR A 595 -26.77 32.03 -1.08
N ASP A 596 -26.62 31.24 -0.01
CA ASP A 596 -27.61 31.13 1.05
C ASP A 596 -27.58 32.29 2.05
N ASN A 597 -26.40 32.87 2.32
CA ASN A 597 -26.20 33.79 3.45
C ASN A 597 -25.69 35.18 3.07
N ALA A 598 -25.11 35.37 1.89
CA ALA A 598 -24.52 36.66 1.52
C ALA A 598 -25.60 37.73 1.25
N PRO A 599 -25.28 39.02 1.47
CA PRO A 599 -26.14 40.12 1.06
C PRO A 599 -26.47 40.07 -0.44
N SER A 600 -27.63 40.59 -0.84
CA SER A 600 -28.08 40.57 -2.23
C SER A 600 -27.09 41.21 -3.22
N GLU A 601 -26.30 42.19 -2.76
CA GLU A 601 -25.27 42.85 -3.58
C GLU A 601 -24.11 41.90 -3.92
N VAL A 602 -23.69 41.05 -2.96
CA VAL A 602 -22.67 40.02 -3.17
C VAL A 602 -23.19 38.91 -4.07
N VAL A 603 -24.44 38.48 -3.88
CA VAL A 603 -25.09 37.49 -4.76
C VAL A 603 -25.19 38.02 -6.21
N GLU A 604 -25.52 39.30 -6.40
CA GLU A 604 -25.56 39.91 -7.75
C GLU A 604 -24.16 39.99 -8.40
N ALA A 605 -23.11 40.14 -7.59
CA ALA A 605 -21.74 40.06 -8.08
C ALA A 605 -21.36 38.62 -8.45
N ALA A 606 -21.66 37.64 -7.60
CA ALA A 606 -21.43 36.22 -7.85
C ALA A 606 -22.11 35.74 -9.14
N ASP A 607 -23.35 36.21 -9.38
CA ASP A 607 -24.16 35.89 -10.56
C ASP A 607 -23.54 36.31 -11.92
N LYS A 608 -22.55 37.20 -11.89
CA LYS A 608 -21.81 37.67 -13.09
C LYS A 608 -20.55 36.84 -13.36
N THR A 609 -20.25 35.86 -12.51
CA THR A 609 -19.04 35.02 -12.58
C THR A 609 -19.40 33.55 -12.81
N GLY A 610 -18.39 32.67 -12.87
CA GLY A 610 -18.58 31.22 -12.91
C GLY A 610 -19.25 30.63 -11.67
N LEU A 611 -19.33 31.37 -10.55
CA LEU A 611 -19.94 30.89 -9.31
C LEU A 611 -21.40 30.49 -9.48
N LYS A 612 -22.15 31.18 -10.35
CA LYS A 612 -23.54 30.80 -10.67
C LYS A 612 -23.62 29.43 -11.31
N THR A 613 -22.76 29.17 -12.29
CA THR A 613 -22.67 27.88 -12.95
C THR A 613 -22.23 26.81 -11.96
N LEU A 614 -21.33 27.10 -11.03
CA LEU A 614 -20.96 26.16 -9.96
C LEU A 614 -22.11 25.90 -8.98
N GLN A 615 -22.91 26.90 -8.66
CA GLN A 615 -24.12 26.73 -7.84
C GLN A 615 -25.15 25.82 -8.53
N GLU A 616 -25.31 25.95 -9.85
CA GLU A 616 -26.31 25.21 -10.63
C GLU A 616 -25.82 23.81 -11.05
N LEU A 617 -24.56 23.67 -11.46
CA LEU A 617 -23.99 22.48 -12.11
C LEU A 617 -22.77 21.90 -11.38
N GLY A 618 -22.28 22.51 -10.31
CA GLY A 618 -21.07 22.06 -9.63
C GLY A 618 -21.21 20.66 -9.03
N ASN A 619 -22.32 20.39 -8.34
CA ASN A 619 -22.63 19.04 -7.85
C ASN A 619 -22.79 18.05 -9.00
N TYR A 620 -23.46 18.45 -10.09
CA TYR A 620 -23.56 17.61 -11.28
C TYR A 620 -22.17 17.22 -11.80
N THR A 621 -21.28 18.20 -11.96
CA THR A 621 -19.88 18.04 -12.40
C THR A 621 -19.09 17.11 -11.48
N LEU A 622 -19.19 17.31 -10.16
CA LEU A 622 -18.54 16.45 -9.18
C LEU A 622 -19.02 15.00 -9.31
N TYR A 623 -20.33 14.78 -9.45
CA TYR A 623 -20.91 13.45 -9.59
C TYR A 623 -20.67 12.79 -10.96
N ARG A 624 -20.09 13.51 -11.92
CA ARG A 624 -19.53 12.96 -13.17
C ARG A 624 -18.06 12.56 -13.06
N SER A 625 -17.43 12.74 -11.90
CA SER A 625 -16.10 12.22 -11.60
C SER A 625 -16.14 10.78 -11.05
N ALA A 626 -14.97 10.15 -11.01
CA ALA A 626 -14.74 8.78 -10.55
C ALA A 626 -15.17 8.52 -9.09
N ASP A 627 -14.86 9.44 -8.18
CA ASP A 627 -15.23 9.34 -6.76
C ASP A 627 -15.72 10.69 -6.22
N PRO A 628 -17.02 11.00 -6.40
CA PRO A 628 -17.60 12.24 -5.90
C PRO A 628 -17.69 12.31 -4.37
N VAL A 629 -17.51 11.20 -3.65
CA VAL A 629 -17.65 11.17 -2.19
C VAL A 629 -16.36 11.62 -1.51
N SER A 630 -15.21 11.17 -2.01
CA SER A 630 -13.91 11.66 -1.54
C SER A 630 -13.46 12.92 -2.27
N SER A 631 -14.00 13.20 -3.46
CA SER A 631 -13.60 14.28 -4.37
C SER A 631 -12.17 14.20 -4.90
N THR A 632 -11.44 13.12 -4.59
CA THR A 632 -10.00 12.96 -4.90
C THR A 632 -9.68 12.97 -6.39
N PHE A 633 -10.66 12.72 -7.26
CA PHE A 633 -10.52 12.73 -8.71
C PHE A 633 -11.12 13.98 -9.38
N ALA A 634 -11.33 15.05 -8.61
CA ALA A 634 -11.75 16.35 -9.09
C ALA A 634 -11.01 17.43 -8.30
N SER A 635 -9.77 17.69 -8.68
CA SER A 635 -8.86 18.63 -8.02
C SER A 635 -8.18 19.60 -8.99
N ILE A 636 -7.71 20.72 -8.45
CA ILE A 636 -6.94 21.75 -9.17
C ILE A 636 -5.68 22.12 -8.38
N ASN A 637 -4.65 22.54 -9.11
CA ASN A 637 -3.49 23.25 -8.59
C ASN A 637 -3.91 24.69 -8.27
N TYR A 638 -4.11 24.95 -6.99
CA TYR A 638 -4.75 26.18 -6.52
C TYR A 638 -3.73 27.26 -6.21
N GLN A 639 -2.59 26.90 -5.62
CA GLN A 639 -1.52 27.85 -5.29
C GLN A 639 -0.24 27.61 -6.11
N ASN A 640 0.18 28.66 -6.80
CA ASN A 640 1.47 28.69 -7.49
C ASN A 640 2.58 29.00 -6.49
N PHE A 641 3.46 28.04 -6.21
CA PHE A 641 4.69 28.30 -5.44
C PHE A 641 5.63 29.19 -6.25
N ILE A 642 6.06 30.32 -5.69
CA ILE A 642 6.99 31.25 -6.33
C ILE A 642 8.34 31.24 -5.59
N GLY A 643 9.42 31.06 -6.35
CA GLY A 643 10.78 31.01 -5.82
C GLY A 643 11.23 32.34 -5.20
N GLN A 644 12.17 32.26 -4.26
CA GLN A 644 12.73 33.46 -3.62
C GLN A 644 13.43 34.35 -4.64
N PHE A 645 13.03 35.63 -4.64
CA PHE A 645 13.52 36.69 -5.53
C PHE A 645 13.15 36.52 -7.01
N ASP A 646 12.21 35.64 -7.35
CA ASP A 646 11.74 35.55 -8.73
C ASP A 646 10.80 36.72 -9.09
N SER A 647 11.33 37.69 -9.83
CA SER A 647 10.56 38.83 -10.31
C SER A 647 9.68 38.54 -11.53
N SER A 648 9.83 37.38 -12.20
CA SER A 648 8.95 37.01 -13.32
C SER A 648 7.64 36.37 -12.85
N TYR A 649 7.50 36.07 -11.56
CA TYR A 649 6.34 35.35 -11.00
C TYR A 649 6.08 34.00 -11.70
N THR A 650 7.15 33.35 -12.18
CA THR A 650 7.00 32.05 -12.83
C THR A 650 6.79 30.99 -11.76
N PRO A 651 5.65 30.26 -11.77
CA PRO A 651 5.43 29.19 -10.82
C PRO A 651 6.54 28.15 -10.94
N LEU A 652 7.06 27.66 -9.82
CA LEU A 652 8.16 26.68 -9.82
C LEU A 652 7.82 25.41 -10.59
N GLN A 653 6.52 25.11 -10.77
CA GLN A 653 6.00 24.15 -11.74
C GLN A 653 6.74 24.27 -13.08
N PHE A 654 6.82 25.46 -13.65
CA PHE A 654 7.40 25.69 -14.96
C PHE A 654 8.91 25.91 -14.96
N VAL A 655 9.59 25.75 -13.82
CA VAL A 655 11.03 26.00 -13.68
C VAL A 655 11.80 24.69 -13.61
N TYR A 656 12.71 24.49 -14.56
CA TYR A 656 13.60 23.34 -14.57
C TYR A 656 14.72 23.49 -13.51
N GLU A 657 14.85 22.49 -12.65
CA GLU A 657 15.88 22.48 -11.60
C GLU A 657 16.62 21.14 -11.59
N ALA A 658 17.85 21.14 -12.13
CA ALA A 658 18.69 19.96 -12.20
C ALA A 658 19.06 19.40 -10.80
N ALA A 659 19.17 18.09 -10.69
CA ALA A 659 19.90 17.46 -9.61
C ALA A 659 21.41 17.75 -9.70
N ASP A 660 22.13 17.68 -8.57
CA ASP A 660 23.59 17.89 -8.57
C ASP A 660 24.37 16.69 -9.10
N CYS A 661 23.75 15.50 -9.02
CA CYS A 661 24.30 14.24 -9.48
C CYS A 661 23.14 13.35 -9.95
N ARG A 662 23.34 12.66 -11.08
CA ARG A 662 22.44 11.60 -11.54
C ARG A 662 23.17 10.25 -11.57
N LEU A 663 22.47 9.17 -11.24
CA LEU A 663 22.99 7.80 -11.21
C LEU A 663 22.01 6.80 -11.83
N TRP A 664 22.51 5.71 -12.41
CA TRP A 664 21.66 4.58 -12.82
C TRP A 664 21.33 3.65 -11.66
N TYR A 665 20.17 2.99 -11.73
CA TYR A 665 19.88 1.86 -10.87
C TYR A 665 20.74 0.65 -11.26
N SER A 666 21.37 0.03 -10.26
CA SER A 666 22.02 -1.27 -10.41
C SER A 666 21.08 -2.42 -10.02
N VAL A 667 21.50 -3.67 -10.28
CA VAL A 667 20.76 -4.87 -9.86
C VAL A 667 20.52 -4.87 -8.35
N ASP A 668 21.50 -4.50 -7.52
CA ASP A 668 21.33 -4.52 -6.07
C ASP A 668 20.38 -3.41 -5.59
N MET A 669 20.49 -2.22 -6.18
CA MET A 669 19.61 -1.09 -5.86
C MET A 669 18.14 -1.36 -6.17
N ALA A 670 17.84 -2.23 -7.15
CA ALA A 670 16.47 -2.63 -7.45
C ALA A 670 15.81 -3.50 -6.35
N PHE A 671 16.59 -4.00 -5.38
CA PHE A 671 16.07 -4.87 -4.31
C PHE A 671 16.63 -4.58 -2.91
N ASP A 672 17.57 -3.65 -2.76
CA ASP A 672 18.12 -3.20 -1.48
C ASP A 672 18.26 -1.67 -1.48
N ILE A 673 17.41 -0.99 -0.69
CA ILE A 673 17.43 0.47 -0.56
C ILE A 673 18.74 0.96 0.08
N THR A 674 19.41 0.14 0.90
CA THR A 674 20.68 0.53 1.52
C THR A 674 21.79 0.66 0.49
N ALA A 675 21.72 -0.05 -0.63
CA ALA A 675 22.64 0.11 -1.75
C ALA A 675 22.46 1.47 -2.44
N ILE A 676 21.22 1.98 -2.53
CA ILE A 676 20.92 3.32 -3.03
C ILE A 676 21.53 4.37 -2.09
N TRP A 677 21.28 4.26 -0.78
CA TRP A 677 21.81 5.19 0.22
C TRP A 677 23.34 5.18 0.28
N GLN A 678 23.97 4.01 0.24
CA GLN A 678 25.44 3.89 0.23
C GLN A 678 26.04 4.52 -1.03
N ARG A 679 25.44 4.29 -2.21
CA ARG A 679 25.91 4.94 -3.44
C ARG A 679 25.74 6.46 -3.36
N ALA A 680 24.59 6.94 -2.90
CA ALA A 680 24.37 8.38 -2.73
C ALA A 680 25.36 9.01 -1.74
N ALA A 681 25.61 8.39 -0.58
CA ALA A 681 26.62 8.84 0.39
C ALA A 681 28.02 8.89 -0.24
N SER A 682 28.36 7.88 -1.05
CA SER A 682 29.68 7.79 -1.67
C SER A 682 29.93 8.97 -2.62
N GLU A 683 28.91 9.35 -3.39
CA GLU A 683 29.00 10.48 -4.32
C GLU A 683 28.87 11.83 -3.61
N ALA A 684 27.94 11.98 -2.66
CA ALA A 684 27.66 13.27 -2.04
C ALA A 684 28.73 13.71 -1.03
N PHE A 685 29.32 12.77 -0.29
CA PHE A 685 30.25 13.07 0.80
C PHE A 685 31.69 12.62 0.56
N ALA A 686 31.95 11.97 -0.58
CA ALA A 686 33.25 11.36 -0.87
C ALA A 686 33.71 10.32 0.19
N ILE A 687 32.78 9.50 0.69
CA ILE A 687 33.03 8.49 1.73
C ILE A 687 32.80 7.06 1.20
N GLY A 688 33.22 6.04 1.96
CA GLY A 688 33.06 4.66 1.55
C GLY A 688 34.17 4.14 0.62
N PRO A 689 34.16 2.84 0.30
CA PRO A 689 35.17 2.22 -0.54
C PRO A 689 35.06 2.72 -1.99
N ASN A 690 36.20 3.06 -2.60
CA ASN A 690 36.34 3.54 -3.98
C ASN A 690 35.81 4.96 -4.27
N SER A 691 35.45 5.74 -3.26
CA SER A 691 35.15 7.17 -3.45
C SER A 691 36.42 8.03 -3.34
N THR A 692 36.63 8.93 -4.29
CA THR A 692 37.81 9.80 -4.36
C THR A 692 37.49 11.28 -4.23
N ASP A 693 36.41 11.72 -4.87
CA ASP A 693 35.95 13.11 -4.91
C ASP A 693 34.41 13.16 -4.95
N VAL A 694 33.83 14.27 -4.50
CA VAL A 694 32.38 14.49 -4.55
C VAL A 694 31.90 14.46 -6.00
N PHE A 695 30.90 13.63 -6.26
CA PHE A 695 30.25 13.42 -7.56
C PHE A 695 31.10 12.84 -8.68
N ALA A 696 32.24 12.21 -8.35
CA ALA A 696 33.12 11.62 -9.35
C ALA A 696 32.51 10.42 -10.10
N GLY A 697 31.58 9.69 -9.49
CA GLY A 697 30.89 8.53 -10.06
C GLY A 697 29.48 8.83 -10.56
N CYS A 698 29.10 10.10 -10.67
CA CYS A 698 27.84 10.53 -11.29
C CYS A 698 27.91 10.39 -12.81
N LEU A 699 26.75 10.30 -13.46
CA LEU A 699 26.68 10.27 -14.91
C LEU A 699 27.32 11.53 -15.49
N GLU A 700 28.07 11.32 -16.55
CA GLU A 700 28.77 12.40 -17.19
C GLU A 700 27.82 13.43 -17.79
N GLY A 701 28.12 14.71 -17.59
CA GLY A 701 27.22 15.79 -17.99
C GLY A 701 26.04 16.01 -17.04
N SER A 702 25.86 15.16 -16.01
CA SER A 702 24.79 15.32 -15.02
C SER A 702 25.16 16.16 -13.81
N THR A 703 26.44 16.53 -13.68
CA THR A 703 26.96 17.38 -12.59
C THR A 703 27.24 18.79 -13.09
N ASN A 704 27.31 19.75 -12.18
CA ASN A 704 27.58 21.16 -12.48
C ASN A 704 26.58 21.80 -13.45
N ALA A 705 25.36 21.27 -13.53
CA ALA A 705 24.30 21.83 -14.33
C ALA A 705 24.00 23.28 -13.89
N PRO A 706 23.71 24.22 -14.81
CA PRO A 706 23.52 25.63 -14.47
C PRO A 706 22.45 25.90 -13.39
N SER A 707 21.42 25.04 -13.30
CA SER A 707 20.34 25.13 -12.29
C SER A 707 20.56 24.22 -11.06
N SER A 708 21.79 23.74 -10.84
CA SER A 708 22.20 22.93 -9.69
C SER A 708 23.19 23.68 -8.78
N LEU A 709 23.27 23.30 -7.50
CA LEU A 709 24.20 23.91 -6.55
C LEU A 709 25.67 23.64 -6.92
N SER A 710 25.96 22.47 -7.49
CA SER A 710 27.27 22.11 -8.04
C SER A 710 27.67 23.01 -9.22
N GLY A 711 26.69 23.49 -9.99
CA GLY A 711 26.87 24.51 -11.03
C GLY A 711 27.04 25.94 -10.51
N ASN A 712 27.11 26.12 -9.19
CA ASN A 712 27.12 27.41 -8.49
C ASN A 712 25.84 28.22 -8.66
N ALA A 713 24.71 27.59 -8.95
CA ALA A 713 23.41 28.23 -8.81
C ALA A 713 23.19 28.68 -7.37
N THR A 714 22.64 29.87 -7.15
CA THR A 714 22.39 30.38 -5.80
C THR A 714 20.94 30.70 -5.52
N LEU A 715 20.25 31.37 -6.45
CA LEU A 715 18.90 31.93 -6.31
C LEU A 715 18.22 32.10 -7.69
N PHE A 716 16.94 32.49 -7.70
CA PHE A 716 16.17 32.75 -8.92
C PHE A 716 16.40 34.17 -9.45
N ASP A 717 16.45 34.33 -10.77
CA ASP A 717 16.51 35.59 -11.49
C ASP A 717 15.70 35.46 -12.81
N ASN A 718 14.64 36.24 -12.95
CA ASN A 718 13.73 36.24 -14.11
C ASN A 718 13.26 34.84 -14.55
N GLY A 719 12.65 34.08 -13.64
CA GLY A 719 12.06 32.77 -13.93
C GLY A 719 13.06 31.64 -14.15
N ASN A 720 14.36 31.92 -14.01
CA ASN A 720 15.44 30.96 -14.14
C ASN A 720 16.27 30.90 -12.87
N VAL A 721 16.93 29.77 -12.65
CA VAL A 721 17.93 29.65 -11.59
C VAL A 721 19.26 30.25 -12.06
N ALA A 722 19.85 31.16 -11.29
CA ALA A 722 21.09 31.87 -11.64
C ALA A 722 22.12 31.94 -10.50
N ASN A 723 23.39 32.21 -10.85
CA ASN A 723 24.47 32.49 -9.90
C ASN A 723 24.45 33.97 -9.50
N VAL A 724 23.52 34.33 -8.60
CA VAL A 724 23.38 35.67 -8.06
C VAL A 724 24.24 35.77 -6.79
N THR A 725 25.41 36.42 -6.89
CA THR A 725 26.34 36.63 -5.75
C THR A 725 26.11 37.96 -5.03
N GLN A 726 25.29 38.86 -5.58
CA GLN A 726 24.84 40.10 -4.94
C GLN A 726 23.46 40.49 -5.46
N PHE A 727 22.48 40.64 -4.55
CA PHE A 727 21.31 41.47 -4.81
C PHE A 727 21.21 42.54 -3.71
N ILE A 728 21.20 43.80 -4.14
CA ILE A 728 20.88 44.97 -3.32
C ILE A 728 19.36 45.13 -3.45
N PRO A 729 18.59 45.14 -2.35
CA PRO A 729 17.14 45.33 -2.41
C PRO A 729 16.85 46.78 -2.78
N SER A 730 16.82 47.06 -4.08
CA SER A 730 16.21 48.26 -4.61
C SER A 730 15.75 47.98 -6.03
N THR A 731 14.43 48.00 -6.20
CA THR A 731 13.62 48.13 -7.43
C THR A 731 12.93 46.85 -7.94
N LEU A 732 11.83 46.50 -7.27
CA LEU A 732 10.60 46.11 -7.97
C LEU A 732 10.14 47.32 -8.79
N ASN A 733 10.54 47.37 -10.06
CA ASN A 733 9.85 48.11 -11.12
C ASN A 733 10.25 47.46 -12.45
N ALA A 734 9.24 46.90 -13.12
CA ALA A 734 9.32 46.12 -14.36
C ALA A 734 10.21 46.73 -15.47
N THR A 735 10.89 45.88 -16.27
CA THR A 735 10.90 45.90 -17.77
C THR A 735 11.91 44.90 -18.41
N THR A 736 11.38 43.96 -19.22
CA THR A 736 11.79 43.40 -20.54
C THR A 736 13.26 43.11 -20.94
N ASP A 737 13.50 41.86 -21.43
CA ASP A 737 14.16 41.45 -22.72
C ASP A 737 15.42 40.51 -22.72
N ASN A 738 15.25 39.37 -23.42
CA ASN A 738 16.17 38.60 -24.31
C ASN A 738 17.26 37.61 -23.79
N ALA A 739 17.12 36.34 -24.24
CA ALA A 739 18.08 35.20 -24.29
C ALA A 739 19.25 35.41 -25.32
N PRO A 740 20.22 34.48 -25.64
CA PRO A 740 20.36 33.03 -25.36
C PRO A 740 21.82 32.42 -25.21
N ASP A 741 21.89 31.07 -25.14
CA ASP A 741 22.81 30.10 -25.84
C ASP A 741 24.14 29.52 -25.25
N ASP A 742 24.12 28.17 -25.07
CA ASP A 742 24.91 27.12 -25.78
C ASP A 742 26.06 26.27 -25.12
N SER A 743 25.86 24.94 -25.24
CA SER A 743 26.78 23.80 -25.57
C SER A 743 27.82 23.15 -24.62
N SER A 744 27.70 21.80 -24.55
CA SER A 744 28.74 20.74 -24.70
C SER A 744 29.71 20.44 -23.53
N SER A 745 30.24 19.23 -23.26
CA SER A 745 30.00 17.83 -23.67
C SER A 745 30.99 16.87 -22.94
N THR A 746 30.62 15.58 -22.80
CA THR A 746 31.37 14.33 -23.12
C THR A 746 32.52 13.72 -22.30
N ASP A 747 32.36 12.39 -22.26
CA ASP A 747 33.15 11.13 -22.19
C ASP A 747 34.08 10.67 -21.00
N ALA A 748 33.52 9.76 -20.18
CA ALA A 748 33.67 8.30 -20.17
C ALA A 748 34.70 7.59 -19.24
N ALA A 749 34.13 6.73 -18.37
CA ALA A 749 34.32 5.27 -18.26
C ALA A 749 35.63 4.61 -17.71
N ALA A 750 35.37 3.60 -16.87
CA ALA A 750 35.82 2.20 -16.98
C ALA A 750 36.87 1.63 -15.99
N GLU A 751 36.36 0.65 -15.22
CA GLU A 751 36.80 -0.75 -15.14
C GLU A 751 37.82 -1.22 -14.07
N ASN A 752 37.32 -2.09 -13.16
CA ASN A 752 37.43 -3.56 -13.20
C ASN A 752 37.87 -4.28 -11.89
N SER A 753 36.96 -5.18 -11.49
CA SER A 753 37.19 -6.61 -11.16
C SER A 753 37.58 -7.03 -9.73
N ALA A 754 36.57 -7.62 -9.07
CA ALA A 754 36.46 -9.05 -8.78
C ALA A 754 37.61 -9.77 -8.05
N HIS A 755 37.38 -10.01 -6.76
CA HIS A 755 37.70 -11.27 -6.08
C HIS A 755 36.89 -11.33 -4.79
N ASP A 756 35.84 -12.16 -4.74
CA ASP A 756 35.42 -12.95 -3.56
C ASP A 756 33.96 -13.43 -3.65
N ALA A 757 33.60 -13.99 -4.80
CA ALA A 757 32.64 -15.08 -4.82
C ALA A 757 33.38 -16.36 -4.37
N ILE A 758 33.02 -16.92 -3.20
CA ILE A 758 33.14 -18.36 -2.88
C ILE A 758 32.41 -18.78 -1.59
N ARG A 759 31.85 -17.87 -0.76
CA ARG A 759 31.40 -18.25 0.59
C ARG A 759 29.92 -18.14 0.99
N GLN A 760 29.00 -17.66 0.15
CA GLN A 760 27.60 -17.48 0.57
C GLN A 760 26.55 -18.34 -0.16
N THR A 761 26.95 -19.47 -0.74
CA THR A 761 26.03 -20.39 -1.43
C THR A 761 25.27 -21.37 -0.50
N ALA A 762 24.86 -20.98 0.71
CA ALA A 762 24.29 -21.97 1.63
C ALA A 762 23.14 -21.53 2.56
N TYR A 763 22.67 -20.29 2.55
CA TYR A 763 21.65 -19.86 3.52
C TYR A 763 20.50 -19.01 2.94
N SER A 764 20.18 -19.19 1.66
CA SER A 764 18.97 -18.68 1.02
C SER A 764 18.08 -19.84 0.57
N SER A 765 17.25 -20.37 1.46
CA SER A 765 16.06 -21.09 1.01
C SER A 765 14.95 -20.98 2.03
N LEU A 766 13.85 -20.37 1.59
CA LEU A 766 12.48 -20.51 2.10
C LEU A 766 11.95 -19.45 3.09
N ARG A 767 11.74 -18.21 2.65
CA ARG A 767 10.50 -17.44 2.93
C ARG A 767 10.18 -16.52 1.75
N GLY A 768 8.90 -16.48 1.33
CA GLY A 768 8.35 -15.45 0.45
C GLY A 768 8.21 -15.75 -1.05
N VAL A 769 8.35 -16.98 -1.52
CA VAL A 769 8.28 -17.27 -2.97
C VAL A 769 6.84 -17.62 -3.37
N GLY A 770 6.18 -16.72 -4.10
CA GLY A 770 4.96 -17.06 -4.86
C GLY A 770 5.17 -18.35 -5.66
N LEU A 771 4.11 -19.13 -5.90
CA LEU A 771 4.25 -20.41 -6.61
C LEU A 771 5.03 -20.24 -7.92
N SER A 772 6.01 -21.10 -8.18
CA SER A 772 6.73 -21.11 -9.45
C SER A 772 5.75 -21.31 -10.61
N LEU A 773 6.13 -20.92 -11.83
CA LEU A 773 5.28 -21.10 -13.01
C LEU A 773 4.84 -22.57 -13.18
N VAL A 774 5.72 -23.52 -12.89
CA VAL A 774 5.41 -24.96 -12.91
C VAL A 774 4.40 -25.31 -11.82
N GLU A 775 4.61 -24.86 -10.59
CA GLU A 775 3.64 -25.07 -9.50
C GLU A 775 2.28 -24.43 -9.80
N LYS A 776 2.23 -23.27 -10.47
CA LYS A 776 0.97 -22.63 -10.91
C LYS A 776 0.29 -23.40 -12.04
N LEU A 777 1.04 -23.87 -13.04
CA LEU A 777 0.51 -24.69 -14.13
C LEU A 777 0.01 -26.05 -13.63
N GLU A 778 0.65 -26.62 -12.61
CA GLU A 778 0.24 -27.87 -11.97
C GLU A 778 -1.09 -27.76 -11.21
N LEU A 779 -1.52 -26.54 -10.83
CA LEU A 779 -2.81 -26.33 -10.17
C LEU A 779 -3.98 -26.74 -11.06
N VAL A 780 -3.91 -26.51 -12.37
CA VAL A 780 -4.98 -26.83 -13.32
C VAL A 780 -5.31 -28.33 -13.35
N PRO A 781 -4.37 -29.25 -13.64
CA PRO A 781 -4.64 -30.68 -13.57
C PRO A 781 -4.89 -31.17 -12.14
N ALA A 782 -4.37 -30.48 -11.12
CA ALA A 782 -4.67 -30.79 -9.73
C ALA A 782 -6.15 -30.55 -9.38
N PHE A 783 -6.69 -29.40 -9.75
CA PHE A 783 -8.09 -29.02 -9.54
C PHE A 783 -9.07 -29.90 -10.30
N VAL A 784 -8.77 -30.25 -11.56
CA VAL A 784 -9.57 -31.25 -12.29
C VAL A 784 -9.59 -32.60 -11.55
N SER A 785 -8.45 -33.04 -11.02
CA SER A 785 -8.35 -34.29 -10.25
C SER A 785 -9.14 -34.24 -8.94
N ILE A 786 -9.19 -33.08 -8.28
CA ILE A 786 -9.96 -32.85 -7.05
C ILE A 786 -11.47 -32.87 -7.35
N GLY A 787 -11.91 -32.20 -8.42
CA GLY A 787 -13.30 -32.25 -8.88
C GLY A 787 -13.77 -33.68 -9.17
N PHE A 788 -12.93 -34.48 -9.86
CA PHE A 788 -13.24 -35.89 -10.12
C PHE A 788 -13.42 -36.72 -8.85
N ALA A 789 -12.65 -36.42 -7.79
CA ALA A 789 -12.80 -37.11 -6.50
C ALA A 789 -14.14 -36.81 -5.83
N ALA A 790 -14.66 -35.58 -5.95
CA ALA A 790 -15.99 -35.24 -5.46
C ALA A 790 -17.09 -35.97 -6.23
N SER A 791 -17.02 -35.97 -7.57
CA SER A 791 -17.98 -36.71 -8.42
C SER A 791 -17.95 -38.21 -8.13
N ARG A 792 -16.74 -38.78 -7.97
CA ARG A 792 -16.57 -40.19 -7.59
C ARG A 792 -17.15 -40.48 -6.21
N ALA A 793 -16.90 -39.64 -5.21
CA ALA A 793 -17.46 -39.81 -3.86
C ALA A 793 -19.00 -39.76 -3.86
N ALA A 794 -19.59 -38.90 -4.69
CA ALA A 794 -21.04 -38.85 -4.87
C ALA A 794 -21.60 -40.12 -5.52
N ILE A 795 -20.91 -40.69 -6.52
CA ILE A 795 -21.28 -41.96 -7.18
C ILE A 795 -21.11 -43.15 -6.23
N GLU A 796 -20.05 -43.17 -5.42
CA GLU A 796 -19.76 -44.25 -4.47
C GLU A 796 -20.66 -44.22 -3.24
N TRP A 797 -21.33 -43.10 -2.96
CA TRP A 797 -22.16 -42.91 -1.75
C TRP A 797 -23.17 -44.04 -1.49
N PRO A 798 -23.96 -44.51 -2.47
CA PRO A 798 -24.92 -45.60 -2.25
C PRO A 798 -24.26 -46.96 -1.95
N PHE A 799 -22.99 -47.13 -2.30
CA PHE A 799 -22.23 -48.38 -2.22
C PHE A 799 -21.19 -48.39 -1.10
N ARG A 800 -21.09 -47.30 -0.32
CA ARG A 800 -20.10 -47.16 0.74
C ARG A 800 -20.43 -48.06 1.95
N PRO A 801 -19.43 -48.58 2.68
CA PRO A 801 -19.67 -49.25 3.96
C PRO A 801 -20.33 -48.32 4.98
N ALA A 802 -21.27 -48.84 5.79
CA ALA A 802 -21.96 -48.08 6.84
C ALA A 802 -21.03 -47.46 7.91
N ALA A 803 -19.77 -47.92 7.96
CA ALA A 803 -18.72 -47.42 8.84
C ALA A 803 -17.98 -46.17 8.29
N ARG A 804 -18.34 -45.63 7.11
CA ARG A 804 -17.79 -44.38 6.56
C ARG A 804 -18.68 -43.17 6.94
N ALA A 805 -18.26 -41.97 6.54
CA ALA A 805 -18.95 -40.70 6.75
C ALA A 805 -20.49 -40.81 6.73
N ASP A 806 -21.13 -40.21 7.73
CA ASP A 806 -22.54 -40.40 8.07
C ASP A 806 -23.51 -39.63 7.16
N THR A 807 -23.05 -38.59 6.46
CA THR A 807 -23.80 -37.84 5.45
C THR A 807 -23.08 -37.77 4.10
N LEU A 808 -23.84 -37.61 3.01
CA LEU A 808 -23.29 -37.51 1.65
C LEU A 808 -22.30 -36.34 1.58
N TYR A 809 -22.69 -35.25 2.23
CA TYR A 809 -21.89 -34.07 2.36
C TYR A 809 -20.55 -34.35 3.06
N HIS A 810 -20.56 -35.01 4.22
CA HIS A 810 -19.33 -35.41 4.91
C HIS A 810 -18.46 -36.33 4.05
N HIS A 811 -19.08 -37.26 3.32
CA HIS A 811 -18.33 -38.17 2.45
C HIS A 811 -17.59 -37.44 1.32
N ILE A 812 -18.24 -36.44 0.72
CA ILE A 812 -17.65 -35.58 -0.31
C ILE A 812 -16.55 -34.70 0.30
N VAL A 813 -16.80 -34.04 1.44
CA VAL A 813 -15.81 -33.19 2.12
C VAL A 813 -14.55 -33.99 2.48
N HIS A 814 -14.69 -35.19 3.05
CA HIS A 814 -13.53 -36.02 3.38
C HIS A 814 -12.76 -36.45 2.11
N ALA A 815 -13.46 -36.71 0.99
CA ALA A 815 -12.82 -37.03 -0.28
C ALA A 815 -12.06 -35.83 -0.86
N LEU A 816 -12.62 -34.63 -0.76
CA LEU A 816 -11.99 -33.39 -1.18
C LEU A 816 -10.72 -33.10 -0.39
N ILE A 817 -10.77 -33.18 0.95
CA ILE A 817 -9.60 -32.92 1.81
C ILE A 817 -8.48 -33.92 1.49
N ARG A 818 -8.78 -35.23 1.46
CA ARG A 818 -7.78 -36.28 1.11
C ARG A 818 -7.17 -36.06 -0.26
N LYS A 819 -7.99 -35.68 -1.25
CA LYS A 819 -7.51 -35.50 -2.62
C LYS A 819 -6.66 -34.24 -2.74
N SER A 820 -7.04 -33.17 -2.03
CA SER A 820 -6.31 -31.90 -2.01
C SER A 820 -4.94 -32.08 -1.35
N SER A 821 -4.87 -32.68 -0.15
CA SER A 821 -3.60 -32.94 0.55
C SER A 821 -2.67 -33.88 -0.23
N LYS A 822 -3.24 -34.80 -1.04
CA LYS A 822 -2.44 -35.71 -1.87
C LYS A 822 -1.94 -35.09 -3.16
N ARG A 823 -2.72 -34.19 -3.77
CA ARG A 823 -2.46 -33.71 -5.14
C ARG A 823 -1.69 -32.39 -5.18
N LEU A 824 -1.82 -31.57 -4.14
CA LEU A 824 -1.21 -30.26 -4.03
C LEU A 824 0.00 -30.32 -3.11
N SER A 825 1.05 -29.56 -3.43
CA SER A 825 2.21 -29.38 -2.55
C SER A 825 1.85 -28.52 -1.33
N ALA A 826 2.66 -28.61 -0.26
CA ALA A 826 2.56 -27.74 0.91
C ALA A 826 2.52 -26.25 0.52
N ARG A 827 3.34 -25.85 -0.46
CA ARG A 827 3.39 -24.48 -0.97
C ARG A 827 2.11 -24.10 -1.72
N GLN A 828 1.57 -24.98 -2.55
CA GLN A 828 0.32 -24.75 -3.28
C GLN A 828 -0.86 -24.57 -2.31
N LEU A 829 -0.97 -25.43 -1.30
CA LEU A 829 -2.02 -25.35 -0.29
C LEU A 829 -1.89 -24.09 0.58
N SER A 830 -0.67 -23.72 0.99
CA SER A 830 -0.42 -22.47 1.71
C SER A 830 -0.77 -21.23 0.87
N TRP A 831 -0.50 -21.26 -0.44
CA TRP A 831 -0.88 -20.18 -1.35
C TRP A 831 -2.41 -20.08 -1.53
N ILE A 832 -3.12 -21.21 -1.48
CA ILE A 832 -4.58 -21.32 -1.62
C ILE A 832 -5.33 -20.82 -0.38
N GLU A 833 -4.84 -21.12 0.82
CA GLU A 833 -5.55 -20.86 2.08
C GLU A 833 -5.31 -19.46 2.64
N GLY A 834 -4.28 -18.76 2.15
CA GLY A 834 -3.86 -17.46 2.67
C GLY A 834 -3.05 -17.60 3.96
N SER A 835 -2.66 -16.47 4.55
CA SER A 835 -1.99 -16.46 5.86
C SER A 835 -3.00 -16.44 7.01
N PHE A 836 -2.59 -16.81 8.22
CA PHE A 836 -3.46 -16.74 9.38
C PHE A 836 -3.84 -15.29 9.73
N GLN A 837 -2.93 -14.33 9.48
CA GLN A 837 -3.20 -12.90 9.61
C GLN A 837 -4.35 -12.49 8.66
N GLN A 838 -4.27 -12.84 7.38
CA GLN A 838 -5.33 -12.53 6.41
C GLN A 838 -6.67 -13.17 6.84
N SER A 839 -6.64 -14.43 7.29
CA SER A 839 -7.83 -15.10 7.82
C SER A 839 -8.45 -14.39 9.03
N TYR A 840 -7.63 -13.78 9.89
CA TYR A 840 -8.06 -13.03 11.07
C TYR A 840 -8.63 -11.66 10.70
N GLU A 841 -7.94 -10.89 9.86
CA GLU A 841 -8.39 -9.59 9.35
C GLU A 841 -9.72 -9.71 8.60
N ASP A 842 -9.83 -10.69 7.70
CA ASP A 842 -11.08 -10.98 6.97
C ASP A 842 -12.22 -11.31 7.92
N TRP A 843 -11.93 -12.08 8.98
CA TRP A 843 -12.93 -12.46 9.97
C TRP A 843 -13.36 -11.26 10.81
N CYS A 844 -12.42 -10.43 11.28
CA CYS A 844 -12.70 -9.21 12.04
C CYS A 844 -13.52 -8.22 11.21
N LYS A 845 -13.12 -7.96 9.96
CA LYS A 845 -13.86 -7.15 8.99
C LYS A 845 -15.29 -7.67 8.79
N LYS A 846 -15.44 -8.98 8.57
CA LYS A 846 -16.75 -9.63 8.40
C LYS A 846 -17.64 -9.55 9.64
N LYS A 847 -17.05 -9.53 10.84
CA LYS A 847 -17.77 -9.43 12.11
C LYS A 847 -17.89 -8.00 12.62
N SER A 848 -17.34 -7.02 11.92
CA SER A 848 -17.21 -5.64 12.38
C SER A 848 -16.56 -5.56 13.76
N LEU A 849 -15.53 -6.39 13.98
CA LEU A 849 -14.71 -6.40 15.19
C LEU A 849 -13.38 -5.68 14.91
N PRO A 850 -12.81 -4.99 15.90
CA PRO A 850 -11.50 -4.36 15.74
C PRO A 850 -10.43 -5.43 15.48
N VAL A 851 -9.49 -5.11 14.60
CA VAL A 851 -8.32 -5.93 14.34
C VAL A 851 -7.32 -5.68 15.47
N ASN A 852 -6.89 -6.74 16.16
CA ASN A 852 -5.89 -6.64 17.23
C ASN A 852 -4.78 -7.69 17.00
N ILE A 853 -3.73 -7.24 16.35
CA ILE A 853 -2.56 -8.03 15.97
C ILE A 853 -1.36 -7.52 16.77
N ILE A 854 -0.58 -8.44 17.33
CA ILE A 854 0.68 -8.15 18.00
C ILE A 854 1.84 -8.89 17.32
N THR A 855 3.01 -8.27 17.33
CA THR A 855 4.25 -8.92 16.92
C THR A 855 4.96 -9.46 18.17
N ILE A 856 5.09 -10.79 18.26
CA ILE A 856 5.78 -11.46 19.39
C ILE A 856 7.29 -11.54 19.10
N SER A 857 7.64 -11.76 17.84
CA SER A 857 9.01 -11.77 17.33
C SER A 857 9.01 -11.49 15.82
N ASP A 858 10.19 -11.36 15.21
CA ASP A 858 10.39 -11.29 13.76
C ASP A 858 9.79 -12.48 12.99
N LYS A 859 9.48 -13.59 13.68
CA LYS A 859 8.97 -14.83 13.09
C LYS A 859 7.58 -15.20 13.53
N THR A 860 6.98 -14.50 14.49
CA THR A 860 5.71 -14.91 15.11
C THR A 860 4.82 -13.72 15.44
N LYS A 861 3.57 -13.81 14.97
CA LYS A 861 2.50 -12.86 15.27
C LYS A 861 1.47 -13.52 16.20
N GLY A 862 0.78 -12.69 16.96
CA GLY A 862 -0.33 -13.07 17.82
C GLY A 862 -1.60 -12.31 17.44
N PHE A 863 -2.75 -12.98 17.48
CA PHE A 863 -4.05 -12.40 17.16
C PHE A 863 -4.99 -12.52 18.35
N TRP A 864 -5.51 -11.39 18.82
CA TRP A 864 -6.39 -11.37 19.99
C TRP A 864 -7.85 -11.60 19.62
N LEU A 865 -8.50 -12.53 20.33
CA LEU A 865 -9.95 -12.61 20.43
C LEU A 865 -10.38 -12.18 21.82
N GLY A 866 -11.23 -11.15 21.87
CA GLY A 866 -11.66 -10.50 23.11
C GLY A 866 -10.61 -9.56 23.70
N ASP A 867 -10.86 -9.10 24.92
CA ASP A 867 -10.07 -8.06 25.59
C ASP A 867 -8.79 -8.64 26.22
N PRO A 868 -7.57 -8.22 25.80
CA PRO A 868 -6.30 -8.68 26.37
C PRO A 868 -6.14 -8.41 27.88
N THR A 869 -6.96 -7.51 28.44
CA THR A 869 -6.99 -7.23 29.88
C THR A 869 -7.69 -8.33 30.70
N SER A 870 -8.36 -9.29 30.04
CA SER A 870 -9.06 -10.41 30.68
C SER A 870 -8.20 -11.09 31.77
N PRO A 871 -8.77 -11.44 32.94
CA PRO A 871 -8.01 -12.05 34.03
C PRO A 871 -7.42 -13.42 33.69
N VAL A 872 -7.93 -14.08 32.64
CA VAL A 872 -7.43 -15.37 32.17
C VAL A 872 -7.24 -15.31 30.67
N ILE A 873 -6.06 -15.75 30.21
CA ILE A 873 -5.68 -15.77 28.80
C ILE A 873 -5.41 -17.22 28.37
N LEU A 874 -5.98 -17.63 27.24
CA LEU A 874 -5.59 -18.84 26.53
C LEU A 874 -4.58 -18.47 25.44
N VAL A 875 -3.34 -18.96 25.56
CA VAL A 875 -2.36 -18.91 24.46
C VAL A 875 -2.56 -20.16 23.62
N PHE A 876 -3.04 -19.99 22.38
CA PHE A 876 -3.47 -21.08 21.52
C PHE A 876 -2.58 -21.21 20.27
N PHE A 877 -2.05 -22.41 20.05
CA PHE A 877 -1.25 -22.78 18.89
C PHE A 877 -2.11 -23.60 17.92
N HIS A 878 -2.24 -23.14 16.68
CA HIS A 878 -3.11 -23.80 15.68
C HIS A 878 -2.53 -25.14 15.17
N GLY A 879 -3.42 -26.01 14.68
CA GLY A 879 -3.10 -27.25 13.99
C GLY A 879 -2.62 -27.03 12.55
N GLY A 880 -2.70 -28.07 11.71
CA GLY A 880 -2.25 -27.99 10.32
C GLY A 880 -0.93 -28.73 10.02
N GLY A 881 -0.56 -29.71 10.87
CA GLY A 881 0.56 -30.61 10.59
C GLY A 881 1.94 -29.95 10.56
N PHE A 882 2.11 -28.79 11.20
CA PHE A 882 3.30 -27.91 11.11
C PHE A 882 3.53 -27.28 9.73
N ILE A 883 2.65 -27.54 8.76
CA ILE A 883 2.78 -27.11 7.37
C ILE A 883 1.80 -25.99 7.02
N PHE A 884 0.57 -26.09 7.52
CA PHE A 884 -0.48 -25.09 7.28
C PHE A 884 -0.53 -24.09 8.41
N ASP A 885 -0.84 -22.86 8.03
CA ASP A 885 -1.06 -21.75 8.96
C ASP A 885 -2.45 -21.90 9.60
N GLY A 886 -2.70 -21.11 10.64
CA GLY A 886 -4.05 -21.02 11.21
C GLY A 886 -5.03 -20.43 10.20
N ASN A 887 -6.32 -20.68 10.42
CA ASN A 887 -7.38 -20.33 9.46
C ASN A 887 -8.68 -19.95 10.16
N GLN A 888 -9.69 -19.57 9.36
CA GLN A 888 -11.00 -19.15 9.88
C GLN A 888 -11.70 -20.18 10.79
N GLY A 889 -11.43 -21.49 10.65
CA GLY A 889 -12.01 -22.51 11.52
C GLY A 889 -11.57 -22.33 12.98
N HIS A 890 -10.29 -22.08 13.21
CA HIS A 890 -9.72 -21.83 14.53
C HIS A 890 -10.34 -20.57 15.17
N ILE A 891 -10.45 -19.49 14.40
CA ILE A 891 -11.02 -18.22 14.86
C ILE A 891 -12.50 -18.40 15.22
N GLN A 892 -13.27 -19.05 14.35
CA GLN A 892 -14.70 -19.30 14.57
C GLN A 892 -14.94 -20.18 15.80
N PHE A 893 -14.14 -21.23 15.99
CA PHE A 893 -14.26 -22.13 17.13
C PHE A 893 -13.98 -21.41 18.46
N TRP A 894 -12.84 -20.71 18.56
CA TRP A 894 -12.46 -20.03 19.80
C TRP A 894 -13.34 -18.83 20.12
N HIS A 895 -13.75 -18.05 19.11
CA HIS A 895 -14.71 -16.99 19.32
C HIS A 895 -16.07 -17.52 19.81
N SER A 896 -16.56 -18.63 19.23
CA SER A 896 -17.82 -19.26 19.68
C SER A 896 -17.75 -19.71 21.14
N ILE A 897 -16.61 -20.28 21.56
CA ILE A 897 -16.39 -20.66 22.97
C ILE A 897 -16.34 -19.42 23.86
N GLN A 898 -15.59 -18.39 23.47
CA GLN A 898 -15.48 -17.14 24.21
C GLN A 898 -16.85 -16.49 24.44
N GLU A 899 -17.66 -16.34 23.40
CA GLU A 899 -19.01 -15.77 23.52
C GLU A 899 -19.90 -16.62 24.42
N THR A 900 -19.85 -17.95 24.29
CA THR A 900 -20.64 -18.84 25.15
C THR A 900 -20.22 -18.78 26.62
N LEU A 901 -18.93 -18.59 26.91
CA LEU A 901 -18.41 -18.41 28.26
C LEU A 901 -18.81 -17.04 28.83
N LYS A 902 -18.70 -16.00 28.00
CA LYS A 902 -19.11 -14.63 28.34
C LYS A 902 -20.59 -14.53 28.69
N ASP A 903 -21.46 -15.17 27.91
CA ASP A 903 -22.90 -15.26 28.18
C ASP A 903 -23.21 -15.95 29.51
N ARG A 904 -22.29 -16.78 30.02
CA ARG A 904 -22.40 -17.45 31.33
C ARG A 904 -21.60 -16.74 32.42
N GLY A 905 -21.18 -15.49 32.20
CA GLY A 905 -20.48 -14.65 33.17
C GLY A 905 -19.03 -15.01 33.41
N LYS A 906 -18.37 -15.70 32.46
CA LYS A 906 -16.94 -16.03 32.51
C LYS A 906 -16.16 -15.17 31.53
N SER A 907 -14.98 -14.69 31.91
CA SER A 907 -14.11 -13.90 31.04
C SER A 907 -12.90 -14.73 30.64
N LEU A 908 -12.63 -14.79 29.33
CA LEU A 908 -11.49 -15.45 28.72
C LEU A 908 -11.08 -14.66 27.49
N ALA A 909 -9.81 -14.25 27.40
CA ALA A 909 -9.21 -13.80 26.15
C ALA A 909 -8.44 -14.95 25.50
N VAL A 910 -8.41 -14.97 24.17
CA VAL A 910 -7.65 -15.98 23.41
C VAL A 910 -6.62 -15.27 22.55
N LEU A 911 -5.35 -15.64 22.72
CA LEU A 911 -4.25 -15.20 21.89
C LEU A 911 -3.88 -16.33 20.93
N LEU A 912 -4.26 -16.20 19.66
CA LEU A 912 -3.96 -17.16 18.60
C LEU A 912 -2.55 -16.90 18.06
N ILE A 913 -1.69 -17.90 18.00
CA ILE A 913 -0.27 -17.75 17.64
C ILE A 913 0.01 -18.27 16.24
N ALA A 914 0.53 -17.41 15.36
CA ALA A 914 1.09 -17.78 14.05
C ALA A 914 2.58 -18.10 14.19
N TYR A 915 2.91 -19.36 14.51
CA TYR A 915 4.27 -19.85 14.70
C TYR A 915 4.93 -20.25 13.37
N PRO A 916 6.27 -20.36 13.29
CA PRO A 916 6.94 -20.62 12.02
C PRO A 916 6.70 -22.04 11.51
N LEU A 917 6.39 -22.19 10.22
CA LEU A 917 5.99 -23.47 9.62
C LEU A 917 7.12 -24.20 8.88
N THR A 918 7.01 -25.51 8.85
CA THR A 918 7.83 -26.43 8.07
C THR A 918 7.48 -26.34 6.58
N PRO A 919 8.43 -26.52 5.64
CA PRO A 919 9.85 -26.82 5.82
C PRO A 919 10.75 -25.59 6.02
N ARG A 920 10.16 -24.39 6.13
CA ARG A 920 10.91 -23.13 6.25
C ARG A 920 11.60 -23.00 7.60
N ALA A 921 10.98 -23.56 8.62
CA ALA A 921 11.52 -23.73 9.94
C ALA A 921 11.26 -25.18 10.37
N VAL A 922 12.26 -25.82 10.94
CA VAL A 922 12.15 -27.18 11.49
C VAL A 922 12.34 -27.11 12.99
N PHE A 923 12.00 -28.18 13.69
CA PHE A 923 12.24 -28.31 15.11
C PHE A 923 13.73 -28.02 15.44
N PRO A 924 14.03 -27.15 16.44
CA PRO A 924 13.15 -26.67 17.51
C PRO A 924 12.51 -25.28 17.32
N SER A 925 12.57 -24.67 16.14
CA SER A 925 12.12 -23.27 15.95
C SER A 925 10.67 -23.02 16.35
N GLN A 926 9.76 -23.98 16.09
CA GLN A 926 8.36 -23.91 16.50
C GLN A 926 8.22 -23.81 18.02
N LEU A 927 8.98 -24.63 18.75
CA LEU A 927 8.99 -24.63 20.21
C LEU A 927 9.60 -23.34 20.76
N GLU A 928 10.67 -22.83 20.13
CA GLU A 928 11.31 -21.58 20.51
C GLU A 928 10.35 -20.40 20.42
N GLU A 929 9.69 -20.22 19.27
CA GLU A 929 8.74 -19.12 19.10
C GLU A 929 7.47 -19.30 19.95
N ALA A 930 7.03 -20.53 20.17
CA ALA A 930 5.92 -20.79 21.07
C ALA A 930 6.25 -20.42 22.53
N VAL A 931 7.50 -20.63 22.95
CA VAL A 931 7.97 -20.16 24.27
C VAL A 931 8.10 -18.64 24.31
N ASN A 932 8.50 -17.98 23.21
CA ASN A 932 8.49 -16.52 23.12
C ASN A 932 7.07 -15.97 23.29
N ALA A 933 6.06 -16.59 22.65
CA ALA A 933 4.65 -16.21 22.80
C ALA A 933 4.15 -16.34 24.25
N VAL A 934 4.51 -17.41 24.94
CA VAL A 934 4.16 -17.58 26.36
C VAL A 934 4.90 -16.56 27.23
N ASN A 935 6.16 -16.27 26.92
CA ASN A 935 6.95 -15.27 27.64
C ASN A 935 6.44 -13.85 27.43
N TYR A 936 5.93 -13.51 26.26
CA TYR A 936 5.25 -12.24 26.03
C TYR A 936 4.10 -12.03 27.03
N VAL A 937 3.24 -13.04 27.22
CA VAL A 937 2.14 -12.94 28.19
C VAL A 937 2.65 -12.88 29.64
N LEU A 938 3.72 -13.61 29.95
CA LEU A 938 4.27 -13.69 31.30
C LEU A 938 5.08 -12.45 31.71
N GLN A 939 5.84 -11.88 30.78
CA GLN A 939 6.81 -10.83 31.04
C GLN A 939 6.29 -9.46 30.59
N ASP A 940 5.75 -9.37 29.38
CA ASP A 940 5.38 -8.09 28.77
C ASP A 940 3.98 -7.67 29.19
N LEU A 941 3.06 -8.64 29.35
CA LEU A 941 1.75 -8.41 29.97
C LEU A 941 1.74 -8.66 31.48
N GLU A 942 2.90 -8.99 32.06
CA GLU A 942 3.11 -9.22 33.49
C GLU A 942 2.11 -10.19 34.14
N ARG A 943 1.68 -11.24 33.40
CA ARG A 943 0.73 -12.24 33.92
C ARG A 943 1.44 -13.35 34.67
N SER A 944 0.80 -13.87 35.73
CA SER A 944 1.27 -15.08 36.40
C SER A 944 0.93 -16.33 35.57
N PRO A 945 1.74 -17.41 35.61
CA PRO A 945 1.39 -18.69 34.98
C PRO A 945 -0.01 -19.19 35.38
N SER A 946 -0.45 -18.91 36.61
CA SER A 946 -1.79 -19.27 37.11
C SER A 946 -2.96 -18.58 36.40
N ASN A 947 -2.68 -17.55 35.59
CA ASN A 947 -3.66 -16.84 34.77
C ASN A 947 -3.68 -17.33 33.31
N ILE A 948 -2.84 -18.31 32.96
CA ILE A 948 -2.63 -18.73 31.58
C ILE A 948 -3.12 -20.16 31.40
N PHE A 949 -4.01 -20.35 30.42
CA PHE A 949 -4.21 -21.63 29.77
C PHE A 949 -3.26 -21.73 28.57
N LEU A 950 -2.67 -22.91 28.38
CA LEU A 950 -2.04 -23.28 27.12
C LEU A 950 -3.04 -24.10 26.30
N GLY A 951 -3.05 -23.96 24.99
CA GLY A 951 -3.83 -24.88 24.18
C GLY A 951 -3.32 -25.02 22.76
N GLY A 952 -3.76 -26.08 22.12
CA GLY A 952 -3.52 -26.28 20.70
C GLY A 952 -4.22 -27.51 20.15
N ASP A 953 -4.40 -27.53 18.84
CA ASP A 953 -4.97 -28.63 18.08
C ASP A 953 -3.91 -29.32 17.20
N SER A 954 -3.99 -30.64 17.02
CA SER A 954 -3.05 -31.43 16.20
C SER A 954 -1.57 -31.08 16.42
N ALA A 955 -0.91 -30.48 15.43
CA ALA A 955 0.47 -29.99 15.53
C ALA A 955 0.66 -28.89 16.60
N GLY A 956 -0.27 -27.95 16.72
CA GLY A 956 -0.28 -26.98 17.82
C GLY A 956 -0.53 -27.64 19.17
N GLY A 957 -1.30 -28.73 19.21
CA GLY A 957 -1.46 -29.58 20.39
C GLY A 957 -0.16 -30.30 20.79
N ASN A 958 0.66 -30.70 19.81
CA ASN A 958 2.02 -31.18 20.05
C ASN A 958 2.89 -30.06 20.65
N ILE A 959 2.87 -28.84 20.08
CA ILE A 959 3.61 -27.69 20.61
C ILE A 959 3.21 -27.39 22.06
N ALA A 960 1.92 -27.32 22.36
CA ALA A 960 1.44 -27.08 23.72
C ALA A 960 1.90 -28.16 24.72
N ALA A 961 1.91 -29.43 24.30
CA ALA A 961 2.46 -30.53 25.10
C ALA A 961 4.00 -30.43 25.26
N ALA A 962 4.70 -30.01 24.20
CA ALA A 962 6.14 -29.79 24.22
C ALA A 962 6.56 -28.60 25.10
N ILE A 963 5.77 -27.51 25.14
CA ILE A 963 5.95 -26.40 26.10
C ILE A 963 5.81 -26.92 27.53
N LEU A 964 4.79 -27.75 27.79
CA LEU A 964 4.58 -28.34 29.12
C LEU A 964 5.76 -29.23 29.53
N TYR A 965 6.28 -30.03 28.60
CA TYR A 965 7.48 -30.84 28.82
C TYR A 965 8.72 -29.97 29.03
N HIS A 966 8.94 -28.93 28.22
CA HIS A 966 10.03 -27.95 28.33
C HIS A 966 10.01 -27.20 29.66
N ALA A 967 8.83 -26.88 30.16
CA ALA A 967 8.66 -26.25 31.46
C ALA A 967 9.12 -27.16 32.63
N MET A 968 8.99 -28.48 32.46
CA MET A 968 9.43 -29.49 33.44
C MET A 968 10.91 -29.86 33.26
N HIS A 969 11.34 -29.99 32.00
CA HIS A 969 12.65 -30.43 31.56
C HIS A 969 13.15 -29.44 30.51
N PRO A 970 13.82 -28.35 30.89
CA PRO A 970 14.20 -27.31 29.92
C PRO A 970 15.16 -27.84 28.85
N HIS A 971 14.77 -27.66 27.59
CA HIS A 971 15.63 -27.87 26.42
C HIS A 971 16.82 -26.92 26.47
N GLU A 972 18.03 -27.42 26.16
CA GLU A 972 19.27 -26.66 26.34
C GLU A 972 19.36 -25.43 25.44
N SER A 973 18.83 -25.51 24.22
CA SER A 973 18.89 -24.43 23.22
C SER A 973 17.65 -23.54 23.14
N VAL A 974 16.58 -23.84 23.89
CA VAL A 974 15.35 -23.03 23.87
C VAL A 974 15.28 -22.21 25.15
N ARG A 975 14.92 -20.93 25.04
CA ARG A 975 14.78 -20.03 26.18
C ARG A 975 13.86 -20.65 27.24
N ARG A 976 14.17 -20.43 28.51
CA ARG A 976 13.29 -20.89 29.60
C ARG A 976 11.98 -20.10 29.61
N ILE A 977 10.91 -20.75 30.04
CA ILE A 977 9.66 -20.06 30.32
C ILE A 977 9.85 -19.20 31.58
N ALA A 978 9.60 -17.91 31.45
CA ALA A 978 9.75 -16.93 32.51
C ALA A 978 8.85 -17.28 33.70
N HIS A 979 9.30 -16.91 34.90
CA HIS A 979 8.54 -17.12 36.15
C HIS A 979 8.16 -18.58 36.46
N MET A 980 8.59 -19.58 35.67
CA MET A 980 8.39 -20.99 35.97
C MET A 980 9.41 -21.49 36.99
N ASN A 981 8.90 -22.14 38.03
CA ASN A 981 9.69 -22.81 39.06
C ASN A 981 8.82 -23.89 39.72
N SER A 982 9.34 -24.60 40.71
CA SER A 982 8.63 -25.70 41.37
C SER A 982 7.31 -25.31 42.08
N LYS A 983 7.01 -24.02 42.23
CA LYS A 983 5.79 -23.50 42.90
C LYS A 983 4.74 -22.96 41.94
N ASN A 984 5.11 -22.60 40.70
CA ASN A 984 4.21 -21.97 39.74
C ASN A 984 3.72 -22.99 38.70
N ARG A 985 2.45 -22.89 38.33
CA ARG A 985 1.76 -23.83 37.42
C ARG A 985 0.87 -23.04 36.46
N PHE A 986 0.74 -23.53 35.24
CA PHE A 986 -0.29 -23.04 34.32
C PHE A 986 -1.69 -23.37 34.85
N ARG A 987 -2.67 -22.49 34.62
CA ARG A 987 -4.09 -22.70 34.97
C ARG A 987 -4.63 -24.01 34.40
N GLY A 988 -4.16 -24.38 33.21
CA GLY A 988 -4.39 -25.67 32.61
C GLY A 988 -3.91 -25.75 31.17
N VAL A 989 -4.08 -26.93 30.56
CA VAL A 989 -3.71 -27.19 29.16
C VAL A 989 -4.87 -27.84 28.42
N VAL A 990 -5.23 -27.32 27.25
CA VAL A 990 -6.30 -27.85 26.38
C VAL A 990 -5.70 -28.38 25.08
N LEU A 991 -5.74 -29.69 24.89
CA LEU A 991 -5.18 -30.37 23.71
C LEU A 991 -6.30 -31.01 22.89
N ILE A 992 -6.47 -30.55 21.65
CA ILE A 992 -7.51 -31.03 20.73
C ILE A 992 -6.86 -31.94 19.69
N SER A 993 -7.18 -33.23 19.71
CA SER A 993 -6.61 -34.24 18.80
C SER A 993 -5.06 -34.13 18.65
N PRO A 994 -4.28 -34.01 19.74
CA PRO A 994 -2.89 -33.56 19.64
C PRO A 994 -2.00 -34.60 18.95
N TRP A 995 -1.13 -34.15 18.04
CA TRP A 995 -0.27 -35.04 17.26
C TRP A 995 1.00 -35.43 18.03
N VAL A 996 0.82 -36.18 19.12
CA VAL A 996 1.87 -36.52 20.09
C VAL A 996 2.73 -37.72 19.69
N ASN A 997 2.32 -38.48 18.67
CA ASN A 997 3.00 -39.68 18.20
C ASN A 997 2.98 -39.73 16.68
N PHE A 998 4.15 -39.96 16.07
CA PHE A 998 4.35 -39.92 14.61
C PHE A 998 4.34 -41.32 13.97
N ASP A 999 4.08 -42.39 14.74
CA ASP A 999 4.00 -43.76 14.23
C ASP A 999 2.72 -44.00 13.42
N VAL A 1000 2.85 -43.90 12.09
CA VAL A 1000 1.76 -44.17 11.14
C VAL A 1000 1.44 -45.66 10.98
N SER A 1001 2.20 -46.57 11.62
CA SER A 1001 1.94 -48.01 11.58
C SER A 1001 0.90 -48.48 12.60
N LEU A 1002 0.45 -47.59 13.49
CA LEU A 1002 -0.58 -47.88 14.48
C LEU A 1002 -1.90 -48.32 13.81
N GLU A 1003 -2.60 -49.25 14.46
CA GLU A 1003 -3.78 -49.91 13.89
C GLU A 1003 -4.91 -48.93 13.52
N SER A 1004 -5.01 -47.78 14.20
CA SER A 1004 -5.95 -46.71 13.86
C SER A 1004 -5.80 -46.19 12.43
N PHE A 1005 -4.58 -46.09 11.87
CA PHE A 1005 -4.36 -45.68 10.47
C PHE A 1005 -4.96 -46.67 9.46
N ASN A 1006 -5.04 -47.96 9.82
CA ASN A 1006 -5.71 -48.98 9.02
C ASN A 1006 -7.22 -49.02 9.28
N ARG A 1007 -7.62 -49.09 10.55
CA ARG A 1007 -9.01 -49.24 11.01
C ARG A 1007 -9.89 -48.04 10.63
N ASN A 1008 -9.34 -46.84 10.66
CA ASN A 1008 -10.06 -45.60 10.35
C ASN A 1008 -9.75 -45.06 8.94
N LYS A 1009 -9.03 -45.83 8.11
CA LYS A 1009 -8.76 -45.49 6.71
C LYS A 1009 -10.05 -45.19 5.94
N GLY A 1010 -10.18 -43.96 5.46
CA GLY A 1010 -11.35 -43.50 4.70
C GLY A 1010 -12.56 -43.10 5.55
N LYS A 1011 -12.50 -43.26 6.88
CA LYS A 1011 -13.38 -42.56 7.81
C LYS A 1011 -12.85 -41.17 8.11
N ASP A 1012 -11.55 -41.08 8.36
CA ASP A 1012 -10.82 -39.83 8.51
C ASP A 1012 -10.41 -39.22 7.16
N TYR A 1013 -10.02 -37.96 7.18
CA TYR A 1013 -9.42 -37.24 6.07
C TYR A 1013 -7.89 -37.12 6.15
N LEU A 1014 -7.30 -37.49 7.30
CA LEU A 1014 -5.88 -37.76 7.48
C LEU A 1014 -5.44 -39.04 6.73
N GLN A 1015 -4.20 -39.04 6.22
CA GLN A 1015 -3.61 -40.13 5.44
C GLN A 1015 -2.17 -40.44 5.90
N ALA A 1016 -1.90 -41.71 6.19
CA ALA A 1016 -0.58 -42.18 6.66
C ALA A 1016 0.61 -41.67 5.83
N ASP A 1017 0.49 -41.61 4.49
CA ASP A 1017 1.57 -41.16 3.61
C ASP A 1017 1.92 -39.68 3.80
N LYS A 1018 0.94 -38.85 4.19
CA LYS A 1018 1.17 -37.43 4.45
C LYS A 1018 1.66 -37.14 5.86
N GLU A 1019 1.25 -37.96 6.82
CA GLU A 1019 1.63 -37.76 8.21
C GLU A 1019 3.09 -38.18 8.43
N GLU A 1020 3.54 -39.24 7.76
CA GLU A 1020 4.95 -39.61 7.68
C GLU A 1020 5.77 -38.49 7.03
N GLU A 1021 5.33 -37.97 5.87
CA GLU A 1021 6.01 -36.88 5.17
C GLU A 1021 6.13 -35.61 6.04
N TRP A 1022 5.06 -35.17 6.69
CA TRP A 1022 5.06 -33.91 7.45
C TRP A 1022 5.80 -34.01 8.78
N SER A 1023 5.76 -35.18 9.44
CA SER A 1023 6.56 -35.41 10.65
C SER A 1023 8.06 -35.43 10.33
N ASP A 1024 8.46 -36.08 9.23
CA ASP A 1024 9.85 -36.06 8.73
C ASP A 1024 10.32 -34.63 8.42
N LEU A 1025 9.49 -33.84 7.74
CA LEU A 1025 9.84 -32.46 7.45
C LEU A 1025 9.95 -31.61 8.73
N TYR A 1026 9.06 -31.81 9.70
CA TYR A 1026 9.06 -31.06 10.96
C TYR A 1026 10.28 -31.37 11.83
N VAL A 1027 10.61 -32.66 11.98
CA VAL A 1027 11.81 -33.08 12.71
C VAL A 1027 13.07 -32.70 11.93
N GLY A 1028 13.01 -32.73 10.60
CA GLY A 1028 14.11 -32.35 9.72
C GLY A 1028 15.35 -33.22 9.94
N LYS A 1029 16.48 -32.59 10.27
CA LYS A 1029 17.74 -33.29 10.56
C LYS A 1029 17.92 -33.63 12.05
N SER A 1030 17.00 -33.17 12.90
CA SER A 1030 17.04 -33.43 14.34
C SER A 1030 16.68 -34.89 14.62
N GLN A 1031 17.06 -35.39 15.80
CA GLN A 1031 16.56 -36.68 16.25
C GLN A 1031 15.20 -36.47 16.93
N PRO A 1032 14.19 -37.32 16.67
CA PRO A 1032 12.95 -37.30 17.43
C PRO A 1032 13.23 -37.39 18.94
N SER A 1033 12.58 -36.52 19.70
CA SER A 1033 12.73 -36.42 21.14
C SER A 1033 11.39 -36.11 21.79
N ALA A 1034 11.34 -36.12 23.13
CA ALA A 1034 10.16 -35.70 23.89
C ALA A 1034 9.69 -34.26 23.59
N TYR A 1035 10.56 -33.40 23.04
CA TYR A 1035 10.23 -32.02 22.69
C TYR A 1035 9.61 -31.88 21.28
N SER A 1036 9.88 -32.82 20.38
CA SER A 1036 9.31 -32.84 19.02
C SER A 1036 8.14 -33.82 18.93
N GLU A 1037 8.20 -34.93 19.67
CA GLU A 1037 7.21 -35.99 19.73
C GLU A 1037 6.98 -36.35 21.21
N PRO A 1038 6.08 -35.64 21.92
CA PRO A 1038 5.82 -35.83 23.35
C PRO A 1038 5.49 -37.27 23.77
N GLY A 1039 5.00 -38.10 22.84
CA GLY A 1039 4.76 -39.52 23.02
C GLY A 1039 6.03 -40.36 23.25
N LEU A 1040 7.21 -39.85 22.93
CA LEU A 1040 8.50 -40.52 23.18
C LEU A 1040 9.00 -40.36 24.61
N ALA A 1041 8.49 -39.36 25.35
CA ALA A 1041 8.88 -39.13 26.73
C ALA A 1041 8.50 -40.33 27.62
N PRO A 1042 9.44 -40.89 28.39
CA PRO A 1042 9.13 -41.93 29.35
C PRO A 1042 8.00 -41.50 30.32
N PRO A 1043 7.04 -42.38 30.66
CA PRO A 1043 5.87 -42.01 31.47
C PRO A 1043 6.22 -41.33 32.81
N HIS A 1044 7.35 -41.71 33.43
CA HIS A 1044 7.79 -41.17 34.71
C HIS A 1044 8.31 -39.72 34.62
N GLU A 1045 8.73 -39.25 33.45
CA GLU A 1045 9.18 -37.87 33.25
C GLU A 1045 8.03 -36.87 33.25
N TRP A 1046 6.80 -37.32 32.97
CA TRP A 1046 5.58 -36.52 33.08
C TRP A 1046 5.08 -36.38 34.52
N LYS A 1047 5.76 -36.99 35.51
CA LYS A 1047 5.33 -36.92 36.90
C LYS A 1047 5.46 -35.49 37.42
N GLY A 1048 4.35 -34.96 37.96
CA GLY A 1048 4.35 -33.64 38.59
C GLY A 1048 4.20 -32.52 37.56
N LEU A 1049 3.27 -32.67 36.62
CA LEU A 1049 2.92 -31.66 35.61
C LEU A 1049 2.90 -30.25 36.17
N VAL A 1050 3.45 -29.29 35.43
CA VAL A 1050 3.41 -27.86 35.80
C VAL A 1050 2.15 -27.16 35.28
N ALA A 1051 1.02 -27.86 35.36
CA ALA A 1051 -0.32 -27.36 35.06
C ALA A 1051 -1.33 -27.93 36.07
N ASP A 1052 -2.35 -27.14 36.42
CA ASP A 1052 -3.36 -27.55 37.40
C ASP A 1052 -4.33 -28.59 36.85
N ALA A 1053 -4.58 -28.60 35.55
CA ALA A 1053 -5.34 -29.63 34.86
C ALA A 1053 -4.97 -29.71 33.37
N VAL A 1054 -5.16 -30.89 32.76
CA VAL A 1054 -4.98 -31.11 31.32
C VAL A 1054 -6.25 -31.73 30.75
N LEU A 1055 -6.78 -31.15 29.67
CA LEU A 1055 -7.81 -31.77 28.83
C LEU A 1055 -7.16 -32.29 27.55
N VAL A 1056 -7.47 -33.53 27.20
CA VAL A 1056 -7.21 -34.07 25.87
C VAL A 1056 -8.54 -34.48 25.24
N THR A 1057 -8.77 -34.10 23.99
CA THR A 1057 -9.91 -34.56 23.21
C THR A 1057 -9.44 -35.30 21.96
N ALA A 1058 -10.21 -36.28 21.49
CA ALA A 1058 -9.90 -37.05 20.29
C ALA A 1058 -11.18 -37.66 19.70
N GLY A 1059 -11.27 -37.79 18.38
CA GLY A 1059 -12.39 -38.42 17.68
C GLY A 1059 -12.19 -39.93 17.52
N THR A 1060 -13.23 -40.75 17.68
CA THR A 1060 -13.06 -42.23 17.55
C THR A 1060 -12.81 -42.68 16.10
N ASP A 1061 -13.17 -41.85 15.12
CA ASP A 1061 -12.94 -42.13 13.70
C ASP A 1061 -11.65 -41.46 13.18
N GLU A 1062 -10.85 -40.81 14.05
CA GLU A 1062 -9.57 -40.23 13.66
C GLU A 1062 -8.43 -41.26 13.64
N VAL A 1063 -7.41 -41.05 12.81
CA VAL A 1063 -6.26 -41.98 12.72
C VAL A 1063 -5.24 -41.80 13.84
N LEU A 1064 -5.21 -40.65 14.54
CA LEU A 1064 -4.27 -40.38 15.63
C LEU A 1064 -4.70 -40.97 16.99
N ILE A 1065 -5.94 -41.48 17.10
CA ILE A 1065 -6.56 -41.88 18.38
C ILE A 1065 -5.76 -42.90 19.19
N ASP A 1066 -5.11 -43.88 18.55
CA ASP A 1066 -4.37 -44.93 19.28
C ASP A 1066 -3.08 -44.34 19.91
N GLY A 1067 -2.39 -43.44 19.21
CA GLY A 1067 -1.22 -42.71 19.72
C GLY A 1067 -1.58 -41.77 20.86
N ILE A 1068 -2.65 -40.99 20.69
CA ILE A 1068 -3.18 -40.09 21.73
C ILE A 1068 -3.60 -40.90 22.96
N SER A 1069 -4.37 -41.97 22.79
CA SER A 1069 -4.86 -42.81 23.89
C SER A 1069 -3.72 -43.44 24.67
N ARG A 1070 -2.67 -43.91 23.98
CA ARG A 1070 -1.47 -44.46 24.61
C ARG A 1070 -0.76 -43.41 25.47
N TRP A 1071 -0.44 -42.26 24.89
CA TRP A 1071 0.23 -41.17 25.61
C TRP A 1071 -0.60 -40.69 26.81
N VAL A 1072 -1.92 -40.51 26.64
CA VAL A 1072 -2.84 -40.14 27.72
C VAL A 1072 -2.82 -41.14 28.87
N ASN A 1073 -2.80 -42.45 28.58
CA ASN A 1073 -2.73 -43.48 29.61
C ASN A 1073 -1.39 -43.43 30.37
N ASP A 1074 -0.29 -43.20 29.65
CA ASP A 1074 1.06 -43.09 30.23
C ASP A 1074 1.19 -41.89 31.17
N ILE A 1075 0.67 -40.71 30.77
CA ILE A 1075 0.69 -39.51 31.62
C ILE A 1075 -0.29 -39.62 32.80
N LYS A 1076 -1.44 -40.30 32.63
CA LYS A 1076 -2.41 -40.55 33.71
C LYS A 1076 -1.88 -41.49 34.78
N ALA A 1077 -0.96 -42.38 34.44
CA ALA A 1077 -0.34 -43.28 35.42
C ALA A 1077 0.38 -42.53 36.55
N HIS A 1078 0.78 -41.27 36.31
CA HIS A 1078 1.54 -40.44 37.25
C HIS A 1078 0.83 -39.15 37.67
N ASN A 1079 -0.32 -38.83 37.07
CA ASN A 1079 -1.04 -37.57 37.28
C ASN A 1079 -2.56 -37.78 37.29
N SER A 1080 -3.24 -37.27 38.32
CA SER A 1080 -4.69 -37.48 38.51
C SER A 1080 -5.58 -36.40 37.85
N ASN A 1081 -5.00 -35.34 37.32
CA ASN A 1081 -5.69 -34.13 36.85
C ASN A 1081 -5.85 -34.07 35.32
N ILE A 1082 -5.94 -35.23 34.66
CA ILE A 1082 -6.02 -35.36 33.20
C ILE A 1082 -7.40 -35.88 32.78
N SER A 1083 -8.12 -35.09 32.01
CA SER A 1083 -9.41 -35.44 31.39
C SER A 1083 -9.19 -35.91 29.96
N PHE A 1084 -9.88 -36.97 29.54
CA PHE A 1084 -9.83 -37.46 28.16
C PHE A 1084 -11.24 -37.64 27.61
N VAL A 1085 -11.57 -36.94 26.53
CA VAL A 1085 -12.89 -36.97 25.89
C VAL A 1085 -12.76 -37.60 24.50
N ASN A 1086 -13.45 -38.71 24.29
CA ASN A 1086 -13.50 -39.39 22.99
C ASN A 1086 -14.81 -39.07 22.29
N GLY A 1087 -14.75 -38.33 21.18
CA GLY A 1087 -15.91 -37.96 20.38
C GLY A 1087 -16.37 -39.08 19.44
N THR A 1088 -17.61 -39.51 19.62
CA THR A 1088 -18.14 -40.68 18.93
C THR A 1088 -18.37 -40.41 17.43
N ARG A 1089 -17.67 -41.17 16.58
CA ARG A 1089 -17.65 -41.02 15.11
C ARG A 1089 -17.22 -39.64 14.62
N GLU A 1090 -16.40 -38.97 15.41
CA GLU A 1090 -15.77 -37.72 14.99
C GLU A 1090 -14.44 -38.05 14.30
N PRO A 1091 -14.18 -37.52 13.08
CA PRO A 1091 -12.84 -37.55 12.49
C PRO A 1091 -11.91 -36.61 13.26
N HIS A 1092 -10.66 -36.52 12.81
CA HIS A 1092 -9.69 -35.57 13.36
C HIS A 1092 -10.32 -34.17 13.47
N GLU A 1093 -10.11 -33.45 14.57
CA GLU A 1093 -10.47 -32.03 14.75
C GLU A 1093 -11.89 -31.63 14.27
N ALA A 1094 -12.87 -32.52 14.42
CA ALA A 1094 -14.23 -32.29 13.92
C ALA A 1094 -14.80 -30.94 14.40
N SER A 1095 -14.48 -30.52 15.63
CA SER A 1095 -14.92 -29.26 16.22
C SER A 1095 -14.40 -28.00 15.51
N ILE A 1096 -13.26 -28.08 14.82
CA ILE A 1096 -12.62 -26.95 14.12
C ILE A 1096 -12.88 -27.05 12.61
N ILE A 1097 -12.75 -28.25 12.02
CA ILE A 1097 -12.83 -28.45 10.57
C ILE A 1097 -14.28 -28.44 10.05
N TRP A 1098 -15.24 -29.02 10.77
CA TRP A 1098 -16.63 -29.06 10.30
C TRP A 1098 -17.27 -27.67 10.08
N PRO A 1099 -17.11 -26.69 11.00
CA PRO A 1099 -17.55 -25.32 10.78
C PRO A 1099 -17.01 -24.68 9.50
N MET A 1100 -15.77 -24.96 9.11
CA MET A 1100 -15.17 -24.44 7.86
C MET A 1100 -15.96 -24.85 6.61
N PHE A 1101 -16.56 -26.04 6.65
CA PHE A 1101 -17.39 -26.59 5.59
C PHE A 1101 -18.89 -26.36 5.82
N GLY A 1102 -19.28 -25.47 6.75
CA GLY A 1102 -20.68 -25.12 7.00
C GLY A 1102 -21.48 -26.20 7.73
N ILE A 1103 -20.81 -27.22 8.30
CA ILE A 1103 -21.44 -28.26 9.12
C ILE A 1103 -21.59 -27.69 10.53
N ARG A 1104 -22.83 -27.43 10.96
CA ARG A 1104 -23.14 -26.81 12.26
C ARG A 1104 -23.51 -27.80 13.36
N ARG A 1105 -23.14 -29.06 13.20
CA ARG A 1105 -23.42 -30.10 14.21
C ARG A 1105 -22.47 -29.91 15.39
N GLU A 1106 -23.03 -29.81 16.60
CA GLU A 1106 -22.24 -29.81 17.84
C GLU A 1106 -21.48 -31.14 17.97
N THR A 1107 -20.20 -31.05 18.30
CA THR A 1107 -19.30 -32.18 18.52
C THR A 1107 -19.14 -32.46 20.01
N GLU A 1108 -19.02 -33.71 20.38
CA GLU A 1108 -18.71 -34.16 21.74
C GLU A 1108 -17.34 -33.61 22.19
N THR A 1109 -16.36 -33.57 21.27
CA THR A 1109 -15.04 -32.98 21.54
C THR A 1109 -15.13 -31.47 21.81
N GLY A 1110 -15.83 -30.71 20.97
CA GLY A 1110 -16.04 -29.26 21.16
C GLY A 1110 -16.82 -28.93 22.43
N HIS A 1111 -17.89 -29.68 22.70
CA HIS A 1111 -18.67 -29.56 23.93
C HIS A 1111 -17.83 -29.88 25.18
N GLY A 1112 -16.94 -30.87 25.09
CA GLY A 1112 -15.99 -31.22 26.13
C GLY A 1112 -15.02 -30.08 26.47
N VAL A 1113 -14.47 -29.42 25.45
CA VAL A 1113 -13.59 -28.24 25.63
C VAL A 1113 -14.33 -27.12 26.34
N GLN A 1114 -15.51 -26.76 25.84
CA GLN A 1114 -16.32 -25.68 26.39
C GLN A 1114 -16.68 -25.93 27.87
N THR A 1115 -17.15 -27.13 28.19
CA THR A 1115 -17.54 -27.50 29.56
C THR A 1115 -16.33 -27.51 30.50
N TRP A 1116 -15.20 -28.06 30.05
CA TRP A 1116 -14.00 -28.12 30.87
C TRP A 1116 -13.40 -26.74 31.19
N LEU A 1117 -13.44 -25.81 30.24
CA LEU A 1117 -13.04 -24.42 30.42
C LEU A 1117 -14.00 -23.70 31.37
N TYR A 1118 -15.31 -23.89 31.20
CA TYR A 1118 -16.33 -23.29 32.05
C TYR A 1118 -16.13 -23.62 33.54
N ASP A 1119 -15.81 -24.88 33.86
CA ASP A 1119 -15.56 -25.32 35.24
C ASP A 1119 -14.28 -24.75 35.86
N ARG A 1120 -13.40 -24.16 35.03
CA ARG A 1120 -12.04 -23.72 35.41
C ARG A 1120 -11.76 -22.25 35.14
N LEU A 1121 -12.75 -21.50 34.68
CA LEU A 1121 -12.81 -20.03 34.73
C LEU A 1121 -13.66 -19.64 35.92
#